data_AF-A0A366HDR8-F1
#
_entry.id   AF-A0A366HDR8-F1
#
_cell.length_a   1.000
_cell.length_b   1.000
_cell.length_c   1.000
_cell.angle_alpha   90.00
_cell.angle_beta   90.00
_cell.angle_gamma   90.00
#
_symmetry.space_group_name_H-M   'P 1'
#
loop_
_entity.id
_entity.type
_entity.pdbx_description
1 polymer ?
#
loop_
_entity_poly.entity_id
_entity_poly.type
_entity_poly.pdbx_seq_one_letter_code
_entity_poly.pdbx_strand_id
1 'polypeptide(L)'
;MTSLLVMALATTLAFMPEAASAQQQGLVPTSPQMRRDKVGNDWYVEQNGQISRNSSGNSILSGAMSLVFGSEQFYCNQPMGTPDGKELMLQGNQPFMGAIQVTRHIRFLEKEGGLRYLEVFNNPTGRDITLNFELRQNFSGQVKSIISDRGRENPGTLEKHESGVAVVPASAGANAWLFTYSSPQSQVKPRISAQNQRYQMSAFFTITVPAGKSASLMHTVAQTRLSVRPDASDLEKAFKPFTLARHLRELPKGTAPTLVNLRGGGGGALDLASWFPEELLGIKREAVDVLAMGEGTRLRGRATCARLSVQHRHGKADIPWQQVAAIAGGRHDGGQRVYLVDGQIFRGTLEAEELKFVLGSGLQMDMKIEALDRLVLAGQGPAGEWPPGVAALLETGSGERWALRDAGATTFRLSSAWGQREVKLTDLVGLSSGAEEGSIPVAAFRDGSRLRVWMGSQDSVEFSSALLGKQTVPGVQIRALVVASTGASASGEEELAAEEAGPTVPFADLPAEQRLVAPVADAVLHAVTAGGVVPIDPTGIKDMRNVTEDIAQTQVGADDSPWFQIELWGGGSVLGQLRESSVRFRVPGGEWTVPTNEILRIANPVPKIAEATLARVGQLIRDLGHDDWKVREKATGELRLLGELAKPSLQEAFKQSEDAEVKRRIETVLGEME
;
A
#
# COMPACT_ATOMS: atom_id res chain seq x y z
N MET A 1 -12.56 39.09 -67.21
CA MET A 1 -13.57 38.59 -66.26
C MET A 1 -12.88 37.60 -65.35
N THR A 2 -12.53 38.08 -64.17
CA THR A 2 -11.73 37.43 -63.13
C THR A 2 -12.68 36.66 -62.21
N SER A 3 -12.47 35.35 -62.03
CA SER A 3 -13.19 34.56 -61.02
C SER A 3 -12.32 34.45 -59.76
N LEU A 4 -12.82 35.03 -58.67
CA LEU A 4 -12.27 34.94 -57.31
C LEU A 4 -12.53 33.53 -56.75
N LEU A 5 -11.46 32.87 -56.30
CA LEU A 5 -11.53 31.65 -55.49
C LEU A 5 -11.39 32.05 -54.01
N VAL A 6 -12.46 31.91 -53.23
CA VAL A 6 -12.46 32.15 -51.78
C VAL A 6 -12.18 30.82 -51.08
N MET A 7 -10.98 30.66 -50.51
CA MET A 7 -10.69 29.59 -49.55
C MET A 7 -11.17 30.02 -48.15
N ALA A 8 -12.12 29.28 -47.59
CA ALA A 8 -12.48 29.37 -46.19
C ALA A 8 -11.53 28.51 -45.35
N LEU A 9 -10.65 29.14 -44.57
CA LEU A 9 -9.92 28.47 -43.49
C LEU A 9 -10.93 28.17 -42.37
N ALA A 10 -11.21 26.89 -42.14
CA ALA A 10 -11.94 26.43 -40.95
C ALA A 10 -10.94 26.28 -39.79
N THR A 11 -10.95 27.23 -38.87
CA THR A 11 -10.18 27.19 -37.62
C THR A 11 -10.88 26.26 -36.64
N THR A 12 -10.42 25.01 -36.51
CA THR A 12 -10.87 24.08 -35.47
C THR A 12 -10.30 24.54 -34.12
N LEU A 13 -11.12 25.26 -33.35
CA LEU A 13 -10.89 25.51 -31.93
C LEU A 13 -11.13 24.19 -31.18
N ALA A 14 -10.06 23.48 -30.86
CA ALA A 14 -10.12 22.37 -29.92
C ALA A 14 -10.48 22.94 -28.52
N PHE A 15 -11.69 22.64 -28.05
CA PHE A 15 -12.06 22.81 -26.66
C PHE A 15 -11.20 21.84 -25.83
N MET A 16 -10.12 22.34 -25.24
CA MET A 16 -9.48 21.62 -24.14
C MET A 16 -10.40 21.71 -22.93
N PRO A 17 -10.79 20.59 -22.31
CA PRO A 17 -11.51 20.65 -21.05
C PRO A 17 -10.62 21.36 -20.04
N GLU A 18 -11.12 22.47 -19.52
CA GLU A 18 -10.52 23.17 -18.39
C GLU A 18 -10.53 22.17 -17.24
N ALA A 19 -9.36 21.61 -16.90
CA ALA A 19 -9.22 20.73 -15.76
C ALA A 19 -9.60 21.56 -14.53
N ALA A 20 -10.82 21.34 -14.03
CA ALA A 20 -11.32 21.98 -12.83
C ALA A 20 -10.31 21.70 -11.71
N SER A 21 -9.54 22.72 -11.34
CA SER A 21 -8.73 22.66 -10.14
C SER A 21 -9.72 22.59 -8.99
N ALA A 22 -9.92 21.39 -8.47
CA ALA A 22 -10.66 21.20 -7.22
C ALA A 22 -10.01 22.13 -6.19
N GLN A 23 -10.68 23.25 -5.88
CA GLN A 23 -10.24 24.18 -4.85
C GLN A 23 -10.24 23.39 -3.55
N GLN A 24 -9.06 22.96 -3.10
CA GLN A 24 -8.90 22.22 -1.87
C GLN A 24 -9.37 23.12 -0.72
N GLN A 25 -10.57 22.80 -0.21
CA GLN A 25 -11.26 23.60 0.79
C GLN A 25 -10.39 23.82 2.03
N GLY A 26 -10.39 25.06 2.52
CA GLY A 26 -9.79 25.43 3.81
C GLY A 26 -8.33 25.88 3.76
N LEU A 27 -7.66 25.84 2.61
CA LEU A 27 -6.33 26.45 2.49
C LEU A 27 -6.44 27.95 2.19
N VAL A 28 -5.67 28.76 2.92
CA VAL A 28 -5.54 30.20 2.71
C VAL A 28 -4.15 30.54 2.20
N PRO A 29 -3.99 31.60 1.38
CA PRO A 29 -2.67 32.12 1.06
C PRO A 29 -1.90 32.42 2.35
N THR A 30 -0.68 31.92 2.44
CA THR A 30 0.18 32.12 3.61
C THR A 30 1.55 32.62 3.18
N SER A 31 2.12 33.50 4.00
CA SER A 31 3.51 33.91 3.85
C SER A 31 4.40 33.05 4.75
N PRO A 32 5.62 32.69 4.33
CA PRO A 32 6.62 32.07 5.21
C PRO A 32 6.77 32.86 6.51
N GLN A 33 6.61 32.18 7.65
CA GLN A 33 6.80 32.74 8.98
C GLN A 33 7.61 31.77 9.83
N MET A 34 8.40 32.31 10.75
CA MET A 34 9.10 31.48 11.74
C MET A 34 8.09 30.91 12.73
N ARG A 35 8.11 29.59 12.97
CA ARG A 35 7.26 28.91 13.95
C ARG A 35 8.13 28.19 14.97
N ARG A 36 7.78 28.31 16.25
CA ARG A 36 8.41 27.58 17.34
C ARG A 36 7.55 26.38 17.73
N ASP A 37 8.14 25.19 17.76
CA ASP A 37 7.46 23.99 18.23
C ASP A 37 7.38 23.92 19.77
N LYS A 38 6.72 22.89 20.32
CA LYS A 38 6.52 22.74 21.77
C LYS A 38 7.77 22.23 22.51
N VAL A 39 8.78 21.77 21.78
CA VAL A 39 10.08 21.37 22.36
C VAL A 39 11.11 22.49 22.28
N GLY A 40 10.73 23.63 21.70
CA GLY A 40 11.51 24.86 21.67
C GLY A 40 12.37 25.05 20.42
N ASN A 41 12.21 24.24 19.37
CA ASN A 41 12.93 24.46 18.12
C ASN A 41 12.21 25.48 17.23
N ASP A 42 12.99 26.30 16.55
CA ASP A 42 12.51 27.26 15.56
C ASP A 42 12.58 26.67 14.15
N TRP A 43 11.49 26.82 13.40
CA TRP A 43 11.32 26.35 12.03
C TRP A 43 10.98 27.53 11.13
N TYR A 44 11.79 27.76 10.10
CA TYR A 44 11.52 28.74 9.07
C TYR A 44 11.52 28.06 7.71
N VAL A 45 10.30 27.77 7.23
CA VAL A 45 10.06 27.09 5.95
C VAL A 45 9.80 28.16 4.90
N GLU A 46 10.70 28.29 3.94
CA GLU A 46 10.61 29.24 2.85
C GLU A 46 9.51 28.87 1.83
N GLN A 47 9.24 29.78 0.90
CA GLN A 47 8.22 29.62 -0.13
C GLN A 47 8.45 28.40 -1.05
N ASN A 48 9.70 27.97 -1.21
CA ASN A 48 10.07 26.75 -1.95
C ASN A 48 10.07 25.48 -1.07
N GLY A 49 9.63 25.59 0.19
CA GLY A 49 9.61 24.50 1.16
C GLY A 49 10.96 24.16 1.78
N GLN A 50 12.02 24.91 1.46
CA GLN A 50 13.32 24.74 2.11
C GLN A 50 13.29 25.24 3.55
N ILE A 51 14.10 24.65 4.40
CA ILE A 51 14.35 25.13 5.76
C ILE A 51 15.55 26.06 5.70
N SER A 52 15.32 27.32 6.04
CA SER A 52 16.34 28.35 6.04
C SER A 52 16.84 28.65 7.45
N ARG A 53 17.94 29.39 7.53
CA ARG A 53 18.59 29.66 8.80
C ARG A 53 17.69 30.56 9.65
N ASN A 54 17.48 30.18 10.91
CA ASN A 54 16.80 31.06 11.86
C ASN A 54 17.70 32.26 12.20
N SER A 55 17.08 33.42 12.44
CA SER A 55 17.80 34.63 12.86
C SER A 55 18.44 34.49 14.25
N SER A 56 18.04 33.49 15.03
CA SER A 56 18.60 33.18 16.36
C SER A 56 19.99 32.51 16.32
N GLY A 57 20.56 32.27 15.13
CA GLY A 57 21.98 31.97 14.92
C GLY A 57 22.43 30.55 15.24
N ASN A 58 21.62 29.76 15.97
CA ASN A 58 21.96 28.42 16.46
C ASN A 58 21.60 27.26 15.51
N SER A 59 20.89 27.50 14.40
CA SER A 59 20.65 26.46 13.40
C SER A 59 21.89 26.24 12.54
N ILE A 60 22.29 24.97 12.40
CA ILE A 60 23.30 24.57 11.41
C ILE A 60 22.70 24.37 10.01
N LEU A 61 21.36 24.35 9.85
CA LEU A 61 20.75 24.25 8.53
C LEU A 61 20.68 25.62 7.86
N SER A 62 21.05 25.65 6.58
CA SER A 62 21.05 26.86 5.76
C SER A 62 20.61 26.52 4.34
N GLY A 63 19.31 26.31 4.12
CA GLY A 63 18.77 25.87 2.82
C GLY A 63 18.70 24.35 2.73
N ALA A 64 18.03 23.72 3.70
CA ALA A 64 17.80 22.30 3.76
C ALA A 64 16.42 21.91 3.19
N MET A 65 16.17 20.63 2.96
CA MET A 65 14.95 20.09 2.35
C MET A 65 14.64 20.65 0.95
N SER A 66 15.69 21.05 0.23
CA SER A 66 15.55 21.46 -1.17
C SER A 66 15.21 20.25 -2.02
N LEU A 67 14.10 20.30 -2.75
CA LEU A 67 13.79 19.32 -3.79
C LEU A 67 14.36 19.81 -5.11
N VAL A 68 15.20 18.98 -5.73
CA VAL A 68 15.92 19.31 -6.96
C VAL A 68 15.75 18.18 -7.98
N PHE A 69 15.43 18.53 -9.22
CA PHE A 69 15.33 17.62 -10.37
C PHE A 69 16.42 17.98 -11.38
N GLY A 70 17.51 17.22 -11.38
CA GLY A 70 18.69 17.58 -12.18
C GLY A 70 19.28 18.93 -11.73
N SER A 71 19.15 19.95 -12.56
CA SER A 71 19.57 21.33 -12.26
C SER A 71 18.43 22.24 -11.78
N GLU A 72 17.18 21.80 -11.87
CA GLU A 72 16.00 22.60 -11.54
C GLU A 72 15.63 22.41 -10.08
N GLN A 73 15.46 23.52 -9.35
CA GLN A 73 14.99 23.50 -7.97
C GLN A 73 13.48 23.73 -7.92
N PHE A 74 12.80 23.01 -7.02
CA PHE A 74 11.40 23.24 -6.74
C PHE A 74 11.14 24.69 -6.29
N TYR A 75 10.09 25.29 -6.84
CA TYR A 75 9.63 26.63 -6.49
C TYR A 75 8.11 26.75 -6.63
N CYS A 76 7.48 27.50 -5.73
CA CYS A 76 6.04 27.73 -5.66
C CYS A 76 5.77 29.24 -5.63
N ASN A 77 4.86 29.76 -6.44
CA ASN A 77 4.52 31.19 -6.49
C ASN A 77 3.68 31.67 -5.32
N GLN A 78 2.82 30.81 -4.79
CA GLN A 78 1.88 31.19 -3.73
C GLN A 78 1.75 30.03 -2.75
N PRO A 79 2.45 30.09 -1.60
CA PRO A 79 2.26 29.11 -0.56
C PRO A 79 0.82 29.18 -0.06
N MET A 80 0.19 28.01 0.04
CA MET A 80 -1.12 27.86 0.67
C MET A 80 -0.92 27.15 2.00
N GLY A 81 -1.76 27.40 2.99
CA GLY A 81 -1.67 26.74 4.29
C GLY A 81 -3.00 26.66 5.00
N THR A 82 -3.09 25.77 5.98
CA THR A 82 -4.27 25.70 6.85
C THR A 82 -4.40 27.00 7.66
N PRO A 83 -5.62 27.39 8.09
CA PRO A 83 -5.81 28.65 8.82
C PRO A 83 -5.08 28.66 10.18
N ASP A 84 -4.79 27.48 10.74
CA ASP A 84 -3.99 27.32 11.95
C ASP A 84 -2.47 27.28 11.71
N GLY A 85 -2.04 27.35 10.44
CA GLY A 85 -0.64 27.32 10.02
C GLY A 85 0.10 26.01 10.29
N LYS A 86 -0.60 24.94 10.69
CA LYS A 86 0.02 23.64 10.98
C LYS A 86 0.42 22.86 9.74
N GLU A 87 -0.14 23.21 8.58
CA GLU A 87 0.17 22.57 7.32
C GLU A 87 0.32 23.59 6.20
N LEU A 88 1.33 23.40 5.37
CA LEU A 88 1.59 24.15 4.16
C LEU A 88 1.39 23.22 2.96
N MET A 89 0.80 23.74 1.90
CA MET A 89 0.76 23.10 0.59
C MET A 89 1.45 24.03 -0.41
N LEU A 90 2.48 23.51 -1.06
CA LEU A 90 3.27 24.22 -2.06
C LEU A 90 3.08 23.49 -3.38
N GLN A 91 2.43 24.13 -4.35
CA GLN A 91 2.27 23.60 -5.69
C GLN A 91 3.38 24.15 -6.59
N GLY A 92 4.10 23.26 -7.28
CA GLY A 92 5.14 23.65 -8.22
C GLY A 92 4.57 24.47 -9.37
N ASN A 93 5.25 25.55 -9.75
CA ASN A 93 4.77 26.46 -10.81
C ASN A 93 4.83 25.88 -12.22
N GLN A 94 5.73 24.94 -12.45
CA GLN A 94 6.02 24.38 -13.77
C GLN A 94 6.14 22.86 -13.64
N PRO A 95 5.71 22.10 -14.66
CA PRO A 95 5.97 20.67 -14.72
C PRO A 95 7.47 20.39 -14.78
N PHE A 96 7.97 19.52 -13.91
CA PHE A 96 9.34 19.04 -13.95
C PHE A 96 9.49 17.98 -15.04
N MET A 97 10.66 17.93 -15.67
CA MET A 97 10.94 17.01 -16.78
C MET A 97 9.90 17.11 -17.91
N GLY A 98 9.30 18.29 -18.09
CA GLY A 98 8.31 18.59 -19.13
C GLY A 98 6.90 18.04 -18.89
N ALA A 99 6.63 17.33 -17.79
CA ALA A 99 5.32 16.69 -17.59
C ALA A 99 4.87 16.50 -16.14
N ILE A 100 5.80 16.29 -15.19
CA ILE A 100 5.43 15.91 -13.82
C ILE A 100 5.06 17.14 -13.00
N GLN A 101 3.83 17.16 -12.51
CA GLN A 101 3.38 18.15 -11.54
C GLN A 101 3.77 17.70 -10.14
N VAL A 102 4.32 18.61 -9.33
CA VAL A 102 4.80 18.32 -7.98
C VAL A 102 4.04 19.18 -7.00
N THR A 103 3.46 18.54 -5.98
CA THR A 103 2.84 19.20 -4.83
C THR A 103 3.55 18.73 -3.57
N ARG A 104 3.92 19.68 -2.72
CA ARG A 104 4.62 19.43 -1.46
C ARG A 104 3.73 19.83 -0.30
N HIS A 105 3.37 18.86 0.54
CA HIS A 105 2.68 19.12 1.81
C HIS A 105 3.67 19.07 2.96
N ILE A 106 3.70 20.13 3.79
CA ILE A 106 4.61 20.26 4.92
C ILE A 106 3.80 20.43 6.18
N ARG A 107 3.89 19.48 7.10
CA ARG A 107 3.17 19.48 8.38
C ARG A 107 4.13 19.68 9.54
N PHE A 108 3.78 20.59 10.45
CA PHE A 108 4.53 20.84 11.67
C PHE A 108 4.19 19.80 12.74
N LEU A 109 5.19 19.01 13.15
CA LEU A 109 5.08 18.02 14.22
C LEU A 109 5.41 18.70 15.56
N GLU A 110 4.53 19.60 16.00
CA GLU A 110 4.81 20.53 17.10
C GLU A 110 5.15 19.83 18.42
N LYS A 111 4.62 18.63 18.68
CA LYS A 111 4.88 17.89 19.92
C LYS A 111 6.21 17.14 19.89
N GLU A 112 6.54 16.58 18.74
CA GLU A 112 7.73 15.75 18.53
C GLU A 112 8.97 16.59 18.23
N GLY A 113 8.79 17.79 17.67
CA GLY A 113 9.89 18.68 17.32
C GLY A 113 10.46 18.45 15.94
N GLY A 114 9.60 18.37 14.93
CA GLY A 114 10.01 18.12 13.56
C GLY A 114 9.01 18.62 12.51
N LEU A 115 9.32 18.32 11.25
CA LEU A 115 8.46 18.54 10.09
C LEU A 115 8.27 17.22 9.33
N ARG A 116 7.06 16.99 8.83
CA ARG A 116 6.76 15.92 7.87
C ARG A 116 6.53 16.55 6.49
N TYR A 117 7.25 16.04 5.51
CA TYR A 117 7.07 16.36 4.11
C TYR A 117 6.38 15.20 3.40
N LEU A 118 5.41 15.51 2.55
CA LEU A 118 4.82 14.59 1.59
C LEU A 118 4.96 15.23 0.21
N GLU A 119 5.83 14.65 -0.61
CA GLU A 119 6.03 15.03 -2.01
C GLU A 119 5.07 14.18 -2.87
N VAL A 120 4.17 14.80 -3.61
CA VAL A 120 3.21 14.15 -4.50
C VAL A 120 3.60 14.47 -5.94
N PHE A 121 3.91 13.44 -6.71
CA PHE A 121 4.30 13.50 -8.12
C PHE A 121 3.13 13.01 -8.96
N ASN A 122 2.50 13.90 -9.73
CA ASN A 122 1.39 13.58 -10.61
C ASN A 122 1.88 13.49 -12.06
N ASN A 123 1.61 12.37 -12.73
CA ASN A 123 1.94 12.14 -14.12
C ASN A 123 0.66 12.21 -14.99
N PRO A 124 0.39 13.35 -15.64
CA PRO A 124 -0.80 13.51 -16.48
C PRO A 124 -0.65 12.83 -17.86
N THR A 125 0.51 12.25 -18.17
CA THR A 125 0.77 11.69 -19.50
C THR A 125 0.26 10.25 -19.62
N GLY A 126 0.07 9.79 -20.86
CA GLY A 126 -0.30 8.40 -21.15
C GLY A 126 0.84 7.38 -21.09
N ARG A 127 2.00 7.72 -20.50
CA ARG A 127 3.15 6.80 -20.35
C ARG A 127 3.78 6.94 -18.98
N ASP A 128 4.42 5.88 -18.51
CA ASP A 128 5.16 5.89 -17.25
C ASP A 128 6.39 6.81 -17.35
N ILE A 129 6.71 7.49 -16.25
CA ILE A 129 7.87 8.39 -16.15
C ILE A 129 8.72 8.00 -14.95
N THR A 130 9.98 7.64 -15.19
CA THR A 130 10.97 7.44 -14.14
C THR A 130 11.60 8.78 -13.75
N LEU A 131 11.39 9.17 -12.50
CA LEU A 131 11.90 10.39 -11.89
C LEU A 131 13.21 10.12 -11.15
N ASN A 132 14.20 10.98 -11.37
CA ASN A 132 15.41 11.07 -10.54
C ASN A 132 15.43 12.44 -9.87
N PHE A 133 15.46 12.47 -8.54
CA PHE A 133 15.47 13.73 -7.79
C PHE A 133 16.33 13.64 -6.54
N GLU A 134 16.67 14.81 -6.00
CA GLU A 134 17.54 15.00 -4.86
C GLU A 134 16.82 15.80 -3.77
N LEU A 135 16.89 15.33 -2.52
CA LEU A 135 16.61 16.13 -1.34
C LEU A 135 17.93 16.65 -0.75
N ARG A 136 18.24 17.91 -1.03
CA ARG A 136 19.51 18.55 -0.64
C ARG A 136 19.40 19.24 0.73
N GLN A 137 20.44 19.03 1.54
CA GLN A 137 20.64 19.56 2.87
C GLN A 137 21.92 20.38 2.89
N ASN A 138 21.80 21.70 3.06
CA ASN A 138 22.96 22.58 3.20
C ASN A 138 23.18 22.93 4.67
N PHE A 139 24.43 22.90 5.09
CA PHE A 139 24.86 23.19 6.45
C PHE A 139 25.68 24.48 6.49
N SER A 140 25.49 25.30 7.52
CA SER A 140 26.25 26.54 7.74
C SER A 140 27.66 26.30 8.30
N GLY A 141 28.00 25.05 8.60
CA GLY A 141 29.26 24.62 9.19
C GLY A 141 29.56 23.16 8.83
N GLN A 142 30.81 22.75 8.96
CA GLN A 142 31.16 21.33 8.80
C GLN A 142 30.46 20.49 9.85
N VAL A 143 29.75 19.44 9.41
CA VAL A 143 29.16 18.47 10.32
C VAL A 143 30.20 17.42 10.71
N LYS A 144 30.14 16.99 11.97
CA LYS A 144 31.12 16.06 12.52
C LYS A 144 30.95 14.67 11.94
N SER A 145 29.71 14.20 11.88
CA SER A 145 29.38 12.86 11.38
C SER A 145 27.97 12.84 10.79
N ILE A 146 27.79 11.93 9.85
CA ILE A 146 26.51 11.53 9.29
C ILE A 146 26.41 10.03 9.58
N ILE A 147 25.44 9.65 10.40
CA ILE A 147 25.32 8.30 10.95
C ILE A 147 23.93 7.80 10.62
N SER A 148 23.76 6.57 10.11
CA SER A 148 22.42 6.00 9.94
C SER A 148 21.69 5.85 11.27
N ASP A 149 20.38 5.65 11.24
CA ASP A 149 19.58 5.30 12.43
C ASP A 149 20.00 3.97 13.08
N ARG A 150 20.92 3.22 12.46
CA ARG A 150 21.54 1.99 12.98
C ARG A 150 23.02 2.16 13.38
N GLY A 151 23.53 3.39 13.41
CA GLY A 151 24.89 3.66 13.86
C GLY A 151 25.98 3.55 12.78
N ARG A 152 25.62 3.33 11.50
CA ARG A 152 26.59 3.19 10.41
C ARG A 152 27.05 4.57 9.92
N GLU A 153 28.36 4.82 9.96
CA GLU A 153 28.92 6.09 9.48
C GLU A 153 28.92 6.19 7.95
N ASN A 154 28.53 7.36 7.42
CA ASN A 154 28.50 7.70 6.00
C ASN A 154 27.87 6.60 5.12
N PRO A 155 26.58 6.29 5.32
CA PRO A 155 25.95 5.05 4.84
C PRO A 155 25.97 4.82 3.32
N GLY A 156 26.27 5.82 2.48
CA GLY A 156 26.09 5.70 1.04
C GLY A 156 24.62 5.41 0.76
N THR A 157 24.28 4.24 0.24
CA THR A 157 22.87 3.81 0.15
C THR A 157 22.35 3.29 1.48
N LEU A 158 21.14 3.72 1.89
CA LEU A 158 20.49 3.16 3.08
C LEU A 158 20.18 1.67 2.90
N GLU A 159 20.51 0.86 3.91
CA GLU A 159 20.30 -0.59 3.89
C GLU A 159 18.87 -0.98 4.35
N LYS A 160 18.52 -2.26 4.23
CA LYS A 160 17.17 -2.83 4.50
C LYS A 160 16.65 -2.58 5.93
N HIS A 161 17.52 -2.22 6.88
CA HIS A 161 17.13 -1.96 8.27
C HIS A 161 17.27 -0.49 8.69
N GLU A 162 17.74 0.35 7.76
CA GLU A 162 17.95 1.76 7.98
C GLU A 162 16.79 2.56 7.39
N SER A 163 16.31 3.53 8.15
CA SER A 163 15.21 4.41 7.77
C SER A 163 15.68 5.83 7.48
N GLY A 164 16.85 6.22 7.99
CA GLY A 164 17.29 7.61 7.98
C GLY A 164 18.74 7.82 8.40
N VAL A 165 19.11 9.10 8.53
CA VAL A 165 20.45 9.53 8.98
C VAL A 165 20.36 10.66 9.99
N ALA A 166 21.18 10.57 11.04
CA ALA A 166 21.45 11.63 11.99
C ALA A 166 22.69 12.40 11.55
N VAL A 167 22.58 13.73 11.54
CA VAL A 167 23.66 14.66 11.29
C VAL A 167 24.07 15.29 12.62
N VAL A 168 25.28 14.96 13.08
CA VAL A 168 25.80 15.41 14.37
C VAL A 168 26.74 16.61 14.14
N PRO A 169 26.47 17.77 14.76
CA PRO A 169 27.33 18.94 14.61
C PRO A 169 28.70 18.76 15.28
N ALA A 170 29.69 19.54 14.85
CA ALA A 170 31.03 19.57 15.45
C ALA A 170 31.07 20.24 16.83
N SER A 171 30.19 21.23 17.06
CA SER A 171 30.10 21.95 18.34
C SER A 171 29.32 21.16 19.38
N ALA A 172 29.89 21.02 20.58
CA ALA A 172 29.17 20.48 21.73
C ALA A 172 28.01 21.42 22.11
N GLY A 173 26.81 20.88 22.27
CA GLY A 173 25.61 21.62 22.68
C GLY A 173 24.72 22.11 21.53
N ALA A 174 25.13 21.95 20.27
CA ALA A 174 24.23 22.15 19.13
C ALA A 174 23.31 20.93 18.95
N ASN A 175 22.06 21.16 18.53
CA ASN A 175 21.12 20.08 18.22
C ASN A 175 21.62 19.28 17.02
N ALA A 176 21.47 17.97 17.11
CA ALA A 176 21.58 17.07 15.96
C ALA A 176 20.31 17.14 15.12
N TRP A 177 20.46 16.77 13.85
CA TRP A 177 19.35 16.75 12.90
C TRP A 177 19.08 15.33 12.44
N LEU A 178 17.83 14.90 12.51
CA LEU A 178 17.40 13.58 12.05
C LEU A 178 16.68 13.75 10.72
N PHE A 179 17.02 12.92 9.75
CA PHE A 179 16.31 12.83 8.47
C PHE A 179 15.81 11.41 8.28
N THR A 180 14.51 11.19 8.33
CA THR A 180 13.90 9.88 8.07
C THR A 180 13.36 9.86 6.65
N TYR A 181 13.92 9.00 5.80
CA TYR A 181 13.67 9.01 4.36
C TYR A 181 12.82 7.86 3.87
N SER A 182 12.76 6.75 4.60
CA SER A 182 12.02 5.56 4.18
C SER A 182 11.66 4.69 5.38
N SER A 183 10.69 3.79 5.25
CA SER A 183 10.57 2.68 6.19
C SER A 183 11.77 1.74 6.04
N PRO A 184 12.16 0.99 7.09
CA PRO A 184 13.18 -0.06 6.96
C PRO A 184 12.89 -1.00 5.77
N GLN A 185 11.65 -1.45 5.62
CA GLN A 185 11.23 -2.40 4.58
C GLN A 185 10.95 -1.78 3.20
N SER A 186 11.29 -0.51 2.99
CA SER A 186 11.06 0.15 1.70
C SER A 186 11.97 -0.40 0.61
N GLN A 187 11.43 -0.66 -0.58
CA GLN A 187 12.24 -0.93 -1.77
C GLN A 187 12.84 0.36 -2.36
N VAL A 188 12.19 1.50 -2.12
CA VAL A 188 12.72 2.81 -2.49
C VAL A 188 13.59 3.33 -1.35
N LYS A 189 14.91 3.10 -1.47
CA LYS A 189 15.94 3.59 -0.54
C LYS A 189 16.73 4.71 -1.19
N PRO A 190 16.98 5.84 -0.49
CA PRO A 190 17.83 6.86 -1.04
C PRO A 190 19.30 6.46 -1.01
N ARG A 191 20.05 6.97 -1.98
CA ARG A 191 21.51 7.10 -1.87
C ARG A 191 21.86 8.40 -1.16
N ILE A 192 22.55 8.31 -0.05
CA ILE A 192 23.09 9.42 0.73
C ILE A 192 24.50 9.75 0.22
N SER A 193 24.75 11.04 -0.02
CA SER A 193 26.08 11.55 -0.38
C SER A 193 26.39 12.79 0.44
N ALA A 194 27.59 12.86 0.99
CA ALA A 194 28.11 14.07 1.62
C ALA A 194 29.12 14.73 0.66
N GLN A 195 28.99 16.02 0.45
CA GLN A 195 29.85 16.80 -0.44
C GLN A 195 30.49 17.98 0.30
N ASN A 196 31.46 18.63 -0.34
CA ASN A 196 32.08 19.87 0.12
C ASN A 196 32.54 19.76 1.58
N GLN A 197 33.42 18.82 1.91
CA GLN A 197 33.90 18.64 3.29
C GLN A 197 32.77 18.54 4.35
N ARG A 198 31.62 17.96 3.98
CA ARG A 198 30.41 17.83 4.80
C ARG A 198 29.72 19.16 5.14
N TYR A 199 29.81 20.16 4.27
CA TYR A 199 28.90 21.33 4.29
C TYR A 199 27.57 21.03 3.60
N GLN A 200 27.47 19.91 2.89
CA GLN A 200 26.27 19.52 2.18
C GLN A 200 26.04 18.01 2.28
N MET A 201 24.79 17.61 2.41
CA MET A 201 24.33 16.23 2.28
C MET A 201 23.16 16.16 1.30
N SER A 202 23.11 15.11 0.50
CA SER A 202 22.08 14.89 -0.52
C SER A 202 21.53 13.48 -0.39
N ALA A 203 20.20 13.34 -0.43
CA ALA A 203 19.51 12.06 -0.56
C ALA A 203 18.92 11.94 -1.97
N PHE A 204 19.42 11.01 -2.77
CA PHE A 204 19.00 10.77 -4.16
C PHE A 204 17.97 9.66 -4.22
N PHE A 205 16.87 9.90 -4.93
CA PHE A 205 15.80 8.94 -5.17
C PHE A 205 15.60 8.69 -6.66
N THR A 206 15.21 7.46 -6.98
CA THR A 206 14.69 7.06 -8.28
C THR A 206 13.33 6.40 -8.06
N ILE A 207 12.28 6.92 -8.68
CA ILE A 207 10.91 6.38 -8.57
C ILE A 207 10.25 6.37 -9.95
N THR A 208 9.31 5.46 -10.18
CA THR A 208 8.47 5.45 -11.39
C THR A 208 7.08 5.97 -11.04
N VAL A 209 6.59 6.93 -11.82
CA VAL A 209 5.23 7.46 -11.72
C VAL A 209 4.43 6.93 -12.91
N PRO A 210 3.46 6.03 -12.69
CA PRO A 210 2.73 5.43 -13.81
C PRO A 210 1.90 6.45 -14.60
N ALA A 211 1.58 6.11 -15.85
CA ALA A 211 0.71 6.89 -16.73
C ALA A 211 -0.62 7.26 -16.06
N GLY A 212 -1.00 8.55 -16.08
CA GLY A 212 -2.25 9.05 -15.51
C GLY A 212 -2.39 8.88 -13.98
N LYS A 213 -1.35 8.42 -13.28
CA LYS A 213 -1.38 8.14 -11.84
C LYS A 213 -0.44 9.09 -11.08
N SER A 214 -0.49 8.98 -9.75
CA SER A 214 0.42 9.68 -8.85
C SER A 214 1.30 8.71 -8.08
N ALA A 215 2.51 9.15 -7.74
CA ALA A 215 3.39 8.53 -6.77
C ALA A 215 3.69 9.54 -5.66
N SER A 216 4.00 9.08 -4.45
CA SER A 216 4.26 9.97 -3.32
C SER A 216 5.45 9.50 -2.49
N LEU A 217 6.22 10.45 -1.97
CA LEU A 217 7.35 10.22 -1.08
C LEU A 217 7.10 10.96 0.24
N MET A 218 7.07 10.26 1.37
CA MET A 218 6.96 10.89 2.69
C MET A 218 8.27 10.83 3.46
N HIS A 219 8.76 11.96 3.98
CA HIS A 219 9.96 11.99 4.80
C HIS A 219 9.81 12.97 5.95
N THR A 220 10.65 12.83 6.97
CA THR A 220 10.63 13.72 8.14
C THR A 220 12.01 14.31 8.39
N VAL A 221 12.01 15.50 8.99
CA VAL A 221 13.21 16.17 9.49
C VAL A 221 12.94 16.68 10.91
N ALA A 222 13.88 16.46 11.82
CA ALA A 222 13.71 16.81 13.22
C ALA A 222 14.99 17.36 13.85
N GLN A 223 14.83 18.13 14.92
CA GLN A 223 15.92 18.59 15.76
C GLN A 223 15.88 17.86 17.10
N THR A 224 17.00 17.31 17.53
CA THR A 224 17.09 16.59 18.80
C THR A 224 18.44 16.79 19.47
N ARG A 225 18.51 16.52 20.77
CA ARG A 225 19.77 16.47 21.50
C ARG A 225 20.32 15.05 21.41
N LEU A 226 21.47 14.90 20.78
CA LEU A 226 22.25 13.67 20.80
C LEU A 226 23.59 13.92 21.46
N SER A 227 24.18 12.84 21.99
CA SER A 227 25.58 12.87 22.37
C SER A 227 26.45 13.10 21.12
N VAL A 228 27.69 13.54 21.34
CA VAL A 228 28.65 13.81 20.25
C VAL A 228 29.04 12.54 19.48
N ARG A 229 28.81 11.36 20.09
CA ARG A 229 29.02 10.02 19.52
C ARG A 229 27.84 9.15 19.95
N PRO A 230 26.66 9.34 19.33
CA PRO A 230 25.48 8.59 19.73
C PRO A 230 25.67 7.11 19.39
N ASP A 231 25.26 6.24 20.29
CA ASP A 231 25.20 4.81 20.01
C ASP A 231 23.90 4.45 19.27
N ALA A 232 23.78 3.18 18.85
CA ALA A 232 22.61 2.72 18.10
C ALA A 232 21.30 2.83 18.91
N SER A 233 21.36 2.70 20.24
CA SER A 233 20.18 2.81 21.11
C SER A 233 19.73 4.27 21.23
N ASP A 234 20.66 5.21 21.36
CA ASP A 234 20.39 6.65 21.35
C ASP A 234 19.72 7.06 20.03
N LEU A 235 20.25 6.56 18.90
CA LEU A 235 19.70 6.80 17.57
C LEU A 235 18.30 6.22 17.43
N GLU A 236 18.09 4.94 17.79
CA GLU A 236 16.77 4.31 17.71
C GLU A 236 15.71 5.08 18.52
N LYS A 237 16.03 5.48 19.75
CA LYS A 237 15.14 6.30 20.58
C LYS A 237 14.83 7.64 19.94
N ALA A 238 15.83 8.28 19.34
CA ALA A 238 15.68 9.58 18.69
C ALA A 238 14.83 9.50 17.41
N PHE A 239 14.93 8.43 16.62
CA PHE A 239 14.17 8.23 15.38
C PHE A 239 12.75 7.72 15.60
N LYS A 240 12.46 7.01 16.70
CA LYS A 240 11.15 6.40 16.98
C LYS A 240 9.94 7.34 16.87
N PRO A 241 10.00 8.63 17.26
CA PRO A 241 8.90 9.58 17.05
C PRO A 241 8.60 9.87 15.59
N PHE A 242 9.59 9.73 14.71
CA PHE A 242 9.58 10.19 13.33
C PHE A 242 9.48 9.06 12.30
N THR A 243 9.24 7.83 12.76
CA THR A 243 8.98 6.69 11.88
C THR A 243 7.76 6.96 11.02
N LEU A 244 7.92 6.82 9.71
CA LEU A 244 6.92 7.23 8.72
C LEU A 244 5.51 6.62 8.98
N ALA A 245 5.43 5.36 9.43
CA ALA A 245 4.15 4.69 9.72
C ALA A 245 3.25 5.46 10.71
N ARG A 246 3.84 6.18 11.68
CA ARG A 246 3.09 6.94 12.69
C ARG A 246 2.35 8.15 12.11
N HIS A 247 2.76 8.61 10.93
CA HIS A 247 2.23 9.82 10.30
C HIS A 247 1.21 9.55 9.20
N LEU A 248 0.89 8.28 8.93
CA LEU A 248 -0.03 7.85 7.87
C LEU A 248 -1.46 8.39 8.07
N ARG A 249 -1.93 8.44 9.32
CA ARG A 249 -3.31 8.86 9.64
C ARG A 249 -3.59 10.33 9.34
N GLU A 250 -2.54 11.13 9.24
CA GLU A 250 -2.61 12.58 9.02
C GLU A 250 -2.37 12.97 7.56
N LEU A 251 -2.32 12.00 6.65
CA LEU A 251 -2.11 12.27 5.24
C LEU A 251 -3.39 12.74 4.57
N PRO A 252 -3.28 13.56 3.50
CA PRO A 252 -4.42 13.83 2.63
C PRO A 252 -5.04 12.52 2.13
N LYS A 253 -6.38 12.47 2.05
CA LYS A 253 -7.11 11.29 1.59
C LYS A 253 -6.57 10.83 0.23
N GLY A 254 -6.43 9.51 0.06
CA GLY A 254 -5.96 8.92 -1.20
C GLY A 254 -4.44 8.94 -1.44
N THR A 255 -3.63 9.58 -0.59
CA THR A 255 -2.16 9.62 -0.78
C THR A 255 -1.41 8.47 -0.12
N ALA A 256 -1.99 7.79 0.88
CA ALA A 256 -1.33 6.64 1.51
C ALA A 256 -1.04 5.48 0.53
N PRO A 257 -1.94 5.12 -0.40
CA PRO A 257 -1.67 4.09 -1.42
C PRO A 257 -0.56 4.45 -2.40
N THR A 258 -0.28 5.74 -2.61
CA THR A 258 0.74 6.20 -3.57
C THR A 258 2.13 6.30 -2.93
N LEU A 259 2.29 6.03 -1.63
CA LEU A 259 3.57 6.11 -0.93
C LEU A 259 4.54 5.01 -1.34
N VAL A 260 5.60 5.39 -2.05
CA VAL A 260 6.58 4.43 -2.58
C VAL A 260 7.68 4.08 -1.58
N ASN A 261 7.87 4.87 -0.52
CA ASN A 261 9.00 4.75 0.41
C ASN A 261 8.65 4.24 1.81
N LEU A 262 7.43 3.74 2.01
CA LEU A 262 6.89 3.34 3.30
C LEU A 262 6.58 1.85 3.40
N ARG A 263 6.28 1.25 2.26
CA ARG A 263 6.12 -0.19 2.07
C ARG A 263 6.47 -0.50 0.61
N GLY A 264 7.02 -1.67 0.32
CA GLY A 264 6.81 -2.25 -1.01
C GLY A 264 5.30 -2.34 -1.23
N GLY A 265 4.81 -1.81 -2.35
CA GLY A 265 3.38 -1.56 -2.58
C GLY A 265 2.46 -2.72 -2.18
N GLY A 266 1.30 -2.37 -1.62
CA GLY A 266 0.09 -3.20 -1.68
C GLY A 266 -0.07 -4.44 -0.80
N GLY A 267 1.00 -5.14 -0.37
CA GLY A 267 0.88 -6.54 0.09
C GLY A 267 1.62 -6.92 1.38
N GLY A 268 2.06 -5.96 2.19
CA GLY A 268 3.17 -6.14 3.16
C GLY A 268 3.07 -7.19 4.29
N ALA A 269 2.00 -7.97 4.44
CA ALA A 269 2.04 -9.20 5.27
C ALA A 269 1.62 -10.47 4.53
N LEU A 270 1.18 -10.33 3.27
CA LEU A 270 0.91 -11.44 2.35
C LEU A 270 2.15 -11.78 1.52
N ASP A 271 3.14 -10.89 1.46
CA ASP A 271 4.43 -11.20 0.83
C ASP A 271 5.16 -12.29 1.60
N LEU A 272 5.28 -13.45 0.96
CA LEU A 272 5.98 -14.62 1.48
C LEU A 272 7.43 -14.31 1.88
N ALA A 273 8.11 -13.40 1.18
CA ALA A 273 9.50 -13.06 1.49
C ALA A 273 9.66 -12.45 2.89
N SER A 274 8.62 -11.79 3.41
CA SER A 274 8.60 -11.27 4.79
C SER A 274 8.54 -12.38 5.85
N TRP A 275 8.06 -13.57 5.48
CA TRP A 275 7.99 -14.75 6.34
C TRP A 275 9.31 -15.53 6.36
N PHE A 276 10.15 -15.38 5.33
CA PHE A 276 11.47 -15.98 5.18
C PHE A 276 12.58 -14.92 5.13
N PRO A 277 12.79 -14.15 6.21
CA PRO A 277 13.79 -13.10 6.17
C PRO A 277 15.20 -13.69 6.00
N GLU A 278 16.01 -13.09 5.13
CA GLU A 278 17.44 -13.40 5.01
C GLU A 278 18.21 -13.18 6.32
N GLU A 279 17.67 -12.32 7.18
CA GLU A 279 18.21 -11.99 8.49
C GLU A 279 17.33 -12.60 9.58
N LEU A 280 17.92 -13.48 10.37
CA LEU A 280 17.27 -14.10 11.53
C LEU A 280 17.97 -13.62 12.79
N LEU A 281 17.22 -13.15 13.78
CA LEU A 281 17.75 -12.72 15.08
C LEU A 281 18.82 -11.61 14.99
N GLY A 282 18.73 -10.75 13.99
CA GLY A 282 19.72 -9.69 13.76
C GLY A 282 21.00 -10.16 13.05
N ILE A 283 20.98 -11.34 12.42
CA ILE A 283 22.14 -11.97 11.80
C ILE A 283 21.74 -12.48 10.40
N LYS A 284 22.44 -11.97 9.38
CA LYS A 284 22.26 -12.43 8.00
C LYS A 284 22.71 -13.89 7.88
N ARG A 285 21.92 -14.73 7.21
CA ARG A 285 22.32 -16.10 6.91
C ARG A 285 23.51 -16.10 5.95
N GLU A 286 24.55 -16.85 6.30
CA GLU A 286 25.77 -17.00 5.50
C GLU A 286 25.89 -18.43 4.94
N ALA A 287 26.98 -18.71 4.22
CA ALA A 287 27.32 -20.07 3.77
C ALA A 287 27.84 -20.98 4.91
N VAL A 288 28.08 -20.40 6.08
CA VAL A 288 28.54 -21.08 7.30
C VAL A 288 27.61 -20.71 8.46
N ASP A 289 27.64 -21.52 9.52
CA ASP A 289 26.84 -21.24 10.71
C ASP A 289 27.48 -20.07 11.49
N VAL A 290 26.64 -19.22 12.07
CA VAL A 290 27.06 -18.05 12.83
C VAL A 290 26.54 -18.15 14.26
N LEU A 291 27.46 -18.26 15.22
CA LEU A 291 27.18 -18.22 16.65
C LEU A 291 27.42 -16.79 17.15
N ALA A 292 26.38 -16.14 17.69
CA ALA A 292 26.50 -14.87 18.38
C ALA A 292 26.57 -15.06 19.88
N MET A 293 27.48 -14.33 20.52
CA MET A 293 27.64 -14.28 21.97
C MET A 293 27.57 -12.82 22.41
N GLY A 294 26.36 -12.30 22.62
CA GLY A 294 26.12 -10.88 22.89
C GLY A 294 26.19 -10.02 21.63
N GLU A 295 26.25 -8.70 21.80
CA GLU A 295 26.13 -7.76 20.67
C GLU A 295 27.34 -7.78 19.74
N GLY A 296 28.57 -7.86 20.29
CA GLY A 296 29.80 -7.64 19.54
C GLY A 296 30.55 -8.90 19.06
N THR A 297 30.20 -10.10 19.53
CA THR A 297 30.94 -11.32 19.18
C THR A 297 30.15 -12.19 18.23
N ARG A 298 30.76 -12.51 17.08
CA ARG A 298 30.24 -13.45 16.07
C ARG A 298 31.33 -14.47 15.74
N LEU A 299 31.02 -15.75 15.91
CA LEU A 299 31.90 -16.85 15.55
C LEU A 299 31.32 -17.57 14.34
N ARG A 300 32.17 -17.87 13.36
CA ARG A 300 31.81 -18.60 12.15
C ARG A 300 32.32 -20.03 12.23
N GLY A 301 31.47 -20.99 11.90
CA GLY A 301 31.80 -22.41 12.03
C GLY A 301 30.70 -23.33 11.54
N ARG A 302 30.66 -24.52 12.14
CA ARG A 302 29.65 -25.54 11.88
C ARG A 302 29.06 -26.03 13.19
N ALA A 303 27.75 -25.94 13.31
CA ALA A 303 26.97 -26.44 14.42
C ALA A 303 26.46 -27.86 14.13
N THR A 304 26.50 -28.71 15.14
CA THR A 304 25.94 -30.05 15.10
C THR A 304 25.12 -30.31 16.36
N CYS A 305 24.04 -31.05 16.23
CA CYS A 305 23.22 -31.49 17.35
C CYS A 305 22.71 -32.90 17.05
N ALA A 306 22.83 -33.82 18.01
CA ALA A 306 22.35 -35.18 17.84
C ALA A 306 20.82 -35.23 17.87
N ARG A 307 20.23 -34.49 18.81
CA ARG A 307 18.78 -34.40 18.97
C ARG A 307 18.43 -33.01 19.48
N LEU A 308 17.51 -32.34 18.80
CA LEU A 308 16.88 -31.10 19.29
C LEU A 308 15.39 -31.38 19.50
N SER A 309 14.84 -30.96 20.63
CA SER A 309 13.40 -31.01 20.87
C SER A 309 12.90 -29.71 21.49
N VAL A 310 11.64 -29.40 21.26
CA VAL A 310 10.95 -28.25 21.88
C VAL A 310 9.81 -28.76 22.75
N GLN A 311 9.82 -28.39 24.02
CA GLN A 311 8.70 -28.52 24.92
C GLN A 311 7.83 -27.26 24.79
N HIS A 312 6.79 -27.37 23.98
CA HIS A 312 5.81 -26.32 23.73
C HIS A 312 4.61 -26.46 24.68
N ARG A 313 3.82 -25.39 24.86
CA ARG A 313 2.56 -25.43 25.62
C ARG A 313 1.52 -26.40 25.07
N HIS A 314 1.67 -26.81 23.81
CA HIS A 314 0.76 -27.74 23.12
C HIS A 314 1.35 -29.13 22.87
N GLY A 315 2.52 -29.43 23.45
CA GLY A 315 3.16 -30.74 23.32
C GLY A 315 4.67 -30.66 23.14
N LYS A 316 5.30 -31.83 23.08
CA LYS A 316 6.71 -31.97 22.76
C LYS A 316 6.88 -32.36 21.30
N ALA A 317 7.85 -31.77 20.62
CA ALA A 317 8.25 -32.18 19.28
C ALA A 317 9.76 -32.34 19.18
N ASP A 318 10.19 -33.44 18.56
CA ASP A 318 11.56 -33.62 18.09
C ASP A 318 11.72 -32.90 16.74
N ILE A 319 12.77 -32.08 16.62
CA ILE A 319 13.04 -31.26 15.44
C ILE A 319 14.27 -31.83 14.73
N PRO A 320 14.13 -32.28 13.46
CA PRO A 320 15.28 -32.68 12.67
C PRO A 320 16.28 -31.53 12.52
N TRP A 321 17.56 -31.77 12.78
CA TRP A 321 18.58 -30.72 12.75
C TRP A 321 18.65 -29.98 11.41
N GLN A 322 18.40 -30.69 10.29
CA GLN A 322 18.39 -30.11 8.95
C GLN A 322 17.25 -29.11 8.72
N GLN A 323 16.21 -29.14 9.54
CA GLN A 323 15.10 -28.18 9.47
C GLN A 323 15.34 -26.93 10.30
N VAL A 324 16.40 -26.87 11.10
CA VAL A 324 16.69 -25.70 11.93
C VAL A 324 17.32 -24.61 11.07
N ALA A 325 16.78 -23.39 11.14
CA ALA A 325 17.34 -22.20 10.52
C ALA A 325 18.05 -21.32 11.55
N ALA A 326 17.49 -21.20 12.76
CA ALA A 326 18.13 -20.48 13.85
C ALA A 326 17.61 -20.94 15.23
N ILE A 327 18.38 -20.65 16.27
CA ILE A 327 18.04 -20.87 17.67
C ILE A 327 18.33 -19.58 18.44
N ALA A 328 17.35 -19.09 19.18
CA ALA A 328 17.54 -18.15 20.27
C ALA A 328 17.59 -18.95 21.58
N GLY A 329 18.68 -18.83 22.33
CA GLY A 329 18.88 -19.56 23.58
C GLY A 329 18.37 -18.82 24.81
N GLY A 330 18.71 -19.33 26.00
CA GLY A 330 18.25 -18.78 27.28
C GLY A 330 18.78 -17.38 27.61
N ARG A 331 19.88 -16.95 26.96
CA ARG A 331 20.43 -15.60 27.14
C ARG A 331 19.83 -14.55 26.22
N HIS A 332 19.02 -14.94 25.24
CA HIS A 332 18.43 -14.00 24.30
C HIS A 332 17.21 -13.29 24.91
N ASP A 333 17.12 -11.98 24.69
CA ASP A 333 15.96 -11.17 25.08
C ASP A 333 14.73 -11.62 24.27
N GLY A 334 13.83 -12.35 24.93
CA GLY A 334 12.65 -12.95 24.29
C GLY A 334 12.46 -14.44 24.55
N GLY A 335 13.43 -15.06 25.25
CA GLY A 335 13.41 -16.45 25.68
C GLY A 335 13.82 -17.43 24.58
N GLN A 336 13.80 -18.72 24.93
CA GLN A 336 14.21 -19.78 24.01
C GLN A 336 13.23 -19.93 22.85
N ARG A 337 13.77 -19.93 21.62
CA ARG A 337 13.01 -20.07 20.37
C ARG A 337 13.79 -20.85 19.35
N VAL A 338 13.07 -21.58 18.50
CA VAL A 338 13.64 -22.25 17.34
C VAL A 338 12.92 -21.77 16.09
N TYR A 339 13.71 -21.41 15.09
CA TYR A 339 13.27 -20.96 13.76
C TYR A 339 13.58 -22.10 12.80
N LEU A 340 12.59 -22.51 12.01
CA LEU A 340 12.73 -23.58 11.05
C LEU A 340 12.88 -23.04 9.63
N VAL A 341 13.48 -23.86 8.76
CA VAL A 341 13.71 -23.53 7.34
C VAL A 341 12.39 -23.32 6.59
N ASP A 342 11.31 -23.95 7.06
CA ASP A 342 9.96 -23.80 6.52
C ASP A 342 9.19 -22.58 7.07
N GLY A 343 9.86 -21.69 7.81
CA GLY A 343 9.30 -20.44 8.31
C GLY A 343 8.58 -20.58 9.65
N GLN A 344 8.46 -21.79 10.21
CA GLN A 344 7.89 -21.99 11.55
C GLN A 344 8.79 -21.39 12.63
N ILE A 345 8.16 -20.89 13.69
CA ILE A 345 8.83 -20.34 14.87
C ILE A 345 8.11 -20.86 16.09
N PHE A 346 8.82 -21.62 16.92
CA PHE A 346 8.29 -22.13 18.18
C PHE A 346 8.97 -21.47 19.37
N ARG A 347 8.16 -21.12 20.37
CA ARG A 347 8.63 -20.64 21.66
C ARG A 347 8.35 -21.70 22.73
N GLY A 348 9.37 -22.08 23.47
CA GLY A 348 9.24 -23.13 24.48
C GLY A 348 10.58 -23.46 25.10
N THR A 349 10.61 -24.48 25.96
CA THR A 349 11.88 -24.97 26.50
C THR A 349 12.53 -25.88 25.46
N LEU A 350 13.73 -25.52 25.01
CA LEU A 350 14.50 -26.30 24.06
C LEU A 350 15.43 -27.25 24.81
N GLU A 351 15.44 -28.51 24.39
CA GLU A 351 16.35 -29.54 24.89
C GLU A 351 17.24 -29.98 23.73
N ALA A 352 18.56 -29.94 23.92
CA ALA A 352 19.52 -30.31 22.89
C ALA A 352 20.54 -31.32 23.42
N GLU A 353 20.68 -32.46 22.74
CA GLU A 353 21.70 -33.47 23.02
C GLU A 353 22.90 -33.23 22.10
N GLU A 354 24.10 -33.22 22.70
CA GLU A 354 25.38 -33.04 22.00
C GLU A 354 25.43 -31.81 21.08
N LEU A 355 24.86 -30.69 21.52
CA LEU A 355 24.95 -29.43 20.78
C LEU A 355 26.39 -28.90 20.80
N LYS A 356 27.04 -28.90 19.64
CA LYS A 356 28.44 -28.52 19.46
C LYS A 356 28.59 -27.47 18.38
N PHE A 357 29.60 -26.61 18.52
CA PHE A 357 30.03 -25.66 17.50
C PHE A 357 31.51 -25.87 17.19
N VAL A 358 31.83 -26.11 15.92
CA VAL A 358 33.19 -26.36 15.43
C VAL A 358 33.64 -25.18 14.60
N LEU A 359 34.66 -24.46 15.05
CA LEU A 359 35.25 -23.35 14.30
C LEU A 359 36.03 -23.86 13.09
N GLY A 360 36.29 -22.98 12.11
CA GLY A 360 37.15 -23.30 10.96
C GLY A 360 38.58 -23.73 11.35
N SER A 361 39.03 -23.42 12.57
CA SER A 361 40.31 -23.88 13.13
C SER A 361 40.29 -25.33 13.64
N GLY A 362 39.12 -25.97 13.70
CA GLY A 362 38.91 -27.28 14.32
C GLY A 362 38.63 -27.25 15.82
N LEU A 363 38.70 -26.07 16.47
CA LEU A 363 38.31 -25.93 17.88
C LEU A 363 36.82 -26.27 18.03
N GLN A 364 36.52 -27.18 18.94
CA GLN A 364 35.15 -27.59 19.27
C GLN A 364 34.70 -26.96 20.58
N MET A 365 33.45 -26.50 20.61
CA MET A 365 32.81 -25.90 21.76
C MET A 365 31.51 -26.65 22.04
N ASP A 366 31.38 -27.25 23.23
CA ASP A 366 30.10 -27.76 23.72
C ASP A 366 29.22 -26.58 24.12
N MET A 367 28.00 -26.52 23.59
CA MET A 367 27.05 -25.45 23.85
C MET A 367 25.91 -25.96 24.73
N LYS A 368 25.47 -25.13 25.67
CA LYS A 368 24.25 -25.33 26.45
C LYS A 368 23.21 -24.32 25.99
N ILE A 369 21.99 -24.78 25.72
CA ILE A 369 20.89 -23.92 25.25
C ILE A 369 20.63 -22.76 26.22
N GLU A 370 20.77 -22.98 27.53
CA GLU A 370 20.56 -21.96 28.56
C GLU A 370 21.59 -20.84 28.49
N ALA A 371 22.82 -21.16 28.06
CA ALA A 371 23.93 -20.23 27.90
C ALA A 371 24.05 -19.66 26.49
N LEU A 372 23.31 -20.19 25.52
CA LEU A 372 23.28 -19.73 24.14
C LEU A 372 22.56 -18.37 24.06
N ASP A 373 23.14 -17.43 23.32
CA ASP A 373 22.44 -16.20 22.90
C ASP A 373 21.73 -16.48 21.56
N ARG A 374 22.44 -16.47 20.43
CA ARG A 374 21.83 -16.79 19.13
C ARG A 374 22.75 -17.68 18.29
N LEU A 375 22.14 -18.63 17.58
CA LEU A 375 22.80 -19.47 16.58
C LEU A 375 21.98 -19.38 15.30
N VAL A 376 22.60 -18.95 14.19
CA VAL A 376 21.98 -18.95 12.86
C VAL A 376 22.70 -19.96 11.99
N LEU A 377 21.97 -20.93 11.46
CA LEU A 377 22.54 -21.95 10.59
C LEU A 377 22.66 -21.44 9.15
N ALA A 378 23.62 -22.00 8.43
CA ALA A 378 23.89 -21.72 7.04
C ALA A 378 22.62 -21.84 6.19
N GLY A 379 22.58 -21.10 5.08
CA GLY A 379 21.52 -21.19 4.09
C GLY A 379 21.32 -22.64 3.62
N GLN A 380 20.16 -23.24 3.92
CA GLN A 380 19.70 -24.51 3.38
C GLN A 380 18.43 -24.22 2.59
N GLY A 381 18.47 -24.41 1.28
CA GLY A 381 17.34 -24.22 0.37
C GLY A 381 17.16 -22.80 -0.19
N PRO A 382 16.37 -22.66 -1.28
CA PRO A 382 16.00 -21.37 -1.85
C PRO A 382 15.15 -20.57 -0.88
N ALA A 383 15.55 -19.32 -0.61
CA ALA A 383 14.77 -18.42 0.24
C ALA A 383 13.46 -18.04 -0.48
N GLY A 384 12.35 -18.10 0.24
CA GLY A 384 11.05 -17.64 -0.28
C GLY A 384 10.27 -18.68 -1.10
N GLU A 385 10.64 -19.96 -1.07
CA GLU A 385 9.78 -21.02 -1.61
C GLU A 385 8.82 -21.55 -0.54
N TRP A 386 7.60 -21.87 -0.97
CA TRP A 386 6.61 -22.53 -0.10
C TRP A 386 7.10 -23.91 0.32
N PRO A 387 7.05 -24.23 1.63
CA PRO A 387 7.45 -25.56 2.07
C PRO A 387 6.51 -26.65 1.51
N PRO A 388 7.03 -27.81 1.07
CA PRO A 388 6.20 -28.87 0.51
C PRO A 388 5.09 -29.33 1.47
N GLY A 389 3.85 -29.35 0.99
CA GLY A 389 2.68 -29.79 1.76
C GLY A 389 2.19 -28.79 2.81
N VAL A 390 2.70 -27.55 2.82
CA VAL A 390 2.19 -26.47 3.66
C VAL A 390 1.20 -25.64 2.85
N ALA A 391 -0.03 -25.56 3.36
CA ALA A 391 -1.12 -24.78 2.78
C ALA A 391 -1.13 -23.31 3.23
N ALA A 392 -0.60 -23.01 4.42
CA ALA A 392 -0.53 -21.65 4.94
C ALA A 392 0.51 -21.52 6.06
N LEU A 393 0.98 -20.30 6.29
CA LEU A 393 1.72 -19.93 7.50
C LEU A 393 0.88 -18.99 8.35
N LEU A 394 0.77 -19.29 9.64
CA LEU A 394 0.00 -18.51 10.62
C LEU A 394 0.94 -17.96 11.69
N GLU A 395 0.91 -16.64 11.91
CA GLU A 395 1.67 -15.96 12.97
C GLU A 395 0.71 -15.54 14.09
N THR A 396 1.11 -15.79 15.33
CA THR A 396 0.38 -15.35 16.52
C THR A 396 0.93 -14.04 17.09
N GLY A 397 0.17 -13.39 17.98
CA GLY A 397 0.60 -12.17 18.66
C GLY A 397 1.87 -12.33 19.51
N SER A 398 2.23 -13.56 19.91
CA SER A 398 3.48 -13.85 20.62
C SER A 398 4.71 -13.97 19.69
N GLY A 399 4.49 -13.92 18.37
CA GLY A 399 5.50 -14.11 17.33
C GLY A 399 5.77 -15.57 16.98
N GLU A 400 5.00 -16.53 17.51
CA GLU A 400 5.05 -17.93 17.05
C GLU A 400 4.49 -18.05 15.64
N ARG A 401 5.11 -18.89 14.81
CA ARG A 401 4.68 -19.18 13.44
C ARG A 401 4.44 -20.66 13.23
N TRP A 402 3.30 -20.98 12.62
CA TRP A 402 2.82 -22.34 12.42
C TRP A 402 2.65 -22.61 10.94
N ALA A 403 3.13 -23.78 10.48
CA ALA A 403 2.87 -24.25 9.13
C ALA A 403 1.65 -25.17 9.13
N LEU A 404 0.60 -24.78 8.42
CA LEU A 404 -0.67 -25.49 8.34
C LEU A 404 -0.63 -26.43 7.13
N ARG A 405 -1.01 -27.69 7.29
CA ARG A 405 -1.03 -28.68 6.18
C ARG A 405 -2.41 -28.86 5.53
N ASP A 406 -3.47 -28.69 6.29
CA ASP A 406 -4.83 -29.00 5.84
C ASP A 406 -5.63 -27.72 5.54
N ALA A 407 -5.60 -27.30 4.28
CA ALA A 407 -6.36 -26.14 3.80
C ALA A 407 -7.88 -26.35 3.85
N GLY A 408 -8.33 -27.60 3.67
CA GLY A 408 -9.75 -27.89 3.50
C GLY A 408 -10.52 -27.92 4.81
N ALA A 409 -9.89 -28.38 5.89
CA ALA A 409 -10.53 -28.52 7.19
C ALA A 409 -10.52 -27.22 8.04
N THR A 410 -9.58 -26.32 7.79
CA THR A 410 -9.40 -25.11 8.62
C THR A 410 -10.42 -24.04 8.23
N THR A 411 -11.30 -23.68 9.15
CA THR A 411 -12.33 -22.63 8.97
C THR A 411 -12.14 -21.48 9.95
N PHE A 412 -12.39 -20.27 9.46
CA PHE A 412 -12.37 -19.03 10.23
C PHE A 412 -13.77 -18.43 10.28
N ARG A 413 -14.17 -17.92 11.44
CA ARG A 413 -15.36 -17.06 11.58
C ARG A 413 -14.87 -15.63 11.72
N LEU A 414 -14.97 -14.88 10.62
CA LEU A 414 -14.54 -13.50 10.55
C LEU A 414 -15.74 -12.58 10.75
N SER A 415 -15.65 -11.64 11.69
CA SER A 415 -16.64 -10.57 11.84
C SER A 415 -16.15 -9.30 11.17
N SER A 416 -17.00 -8.61 10.42
CA SER A 416 -16.80 -7.23 9.96
C SER A 416 -17.79 -6.30 10.68
N ALA A 417 -17.81 -5.02 10.30
CA ALA A 417 -18.78 -4.06 10.86
C ALA A 417 -20.21 -4.36 10.38
N TRP A 418 -20.35 -5.12 9.30
CA TRP A 418 -21.60 -5.33 8.58
C TRP A 418 -22.18 -6.74 8.74
N GLY A 419 -21.37 -7.70 9.19
CA GLY A 419 -21.81 -9.07 9.36
C GLY A 419 -20.69 -10.04 9.69
N GLN A 420 -21.05 -11.31 9.85
CA GLN A 420 -20.11 -12.40 10.03
C GLN A 420 -20.03 -13.24 8.76
N ARG A 421 -18.86 -13.82 8.49
CA ARG A 421 -18.61 -14.76 7.40
C ARG A 421 -17.80 -15.92 7.93
N GLU A 422 -18.31 -17.12 7.75
CA GLU A 422 -17.51 -18.33 7.89
C GLU A 422 -16.76 -18.57 6.58
N VAL A 423 -15.44 -18.68 6.65
CA VAL A 423 -14.57 -18.86 5.49
C VAL A 423 -13.63 -20.03 5.69
N LYS A 424 -13.38 -20.77 4.61
CA LYS A 424 -12.34 -21.79 4.60
C LYS A 424 -10.99 -21.13 4.37
N LEU A 425 -9.91 -21.77 4.81
CA LEU A 425 -8.55 -21.30 4.52
C LEU A 425 -8.32 -21.11 3.00
N THR A 426 -8.94 -21.96 2.17
CA THR A 426 -8.89 -21.87 0.70
C THR A 426 -9.57 -20.65 0.11
N ASP A 427 -10.45 -19.98 0.86
CA ASP A 427 -11.14 -18.77 0.39
C ASP A 427 -10.30 -17.52 0.68
N LEU A 428 -9.26 -17.64 1.50
CA LEU A 428 -8.35 -16.57 1.88
C LEU A 428 -7.12 -16.53 0.97
N VAL A 429 -6.64 -15.32 0.74
CA VAL A 429 -5.27 -15.05 0.30
C VAL A 429 -4.39 -14.86 1.54
N GLY A 430 -4.93 -14.17 2.56
CA GLY A 430 -4.37 -14.17 3.90
C GLY A 430 -4.97 -13.09 4.78
N LEU A 431 -4.35 -12.89 5.94
CA LEU A 431 -4.74 -11.96 6.98
C LEU A 431 -3.51 -11.17 7.43
N SER A 432 -3.65 -9.86 7.53
CA SER A 432 -2.56 -8.98 7.94
C SER A 432 -3.02 -8.04 9.04
N SER A 433 -2.30 -8.00 10.16
CA SER A 433 -2.42 -6.93 11.15
C SER A 433 -1.34 -5.89 10.89
N GLY A 434 -1.66 -4.62 11.14
CA GLY A 434 -0.64 -3.58 11.20
C GLY A 434 0.39 -3.88 12.30
N ALA A 435 1.56 -3.24 12.20
CA ALA A 435 2.60 -3.36 13.23
C ALA A 435 2.17 -2.75 14.57
N GLU A 436 1.20 -1.83 14.55
CA GLU A 436 0.66 -1.20 15.75
C GLU A 436 -0.24 -2.18 16.51
N GLU A 437 0.03 -2.33 17.80
CA GLU A 437 -0.81 -3.08 18.73
C GLU A 437 -2.25 -2.55 18.71
N GLY A 438 -3.23 -3.45 18.59
CA GLY A 438 -4.64 -3.11 18.47
C GLY A 438 -5.10 -2.68 17.06
N SER A 439 -4.24 -2.72 16.04
CA SER A 439 -4.70 -2.54 14.67
C SER A 439 -5.67 -3.66 14.27
N ILE A 440 -6.80 -3.28 13.66
CA ILE A 440 -7.80 -4.24 13.17
C ILE A 440 -7.19 -4.97 11.97
N PRO A 441 -7.11 -6.32 12.00
CA PRO A 441 -6.60 -7.09 10.87
C PRO A 441 -7.41 -6.84 9.59
N VAL A 442 -6.73 -6.91 8.45
CA VAL A 442 -7.33 -6.92 7.12
C VAL A 442 -7.20 -8.33 6.55
N ALA A 443 -8.34 -8.94 6.23
CA ALA A 443 -8.40 -10.20 5.49
C ALA A 443 -8.55 -9.91 3.99
N ALA A 444 -7.73 -10.57 3.18
CA ALA A 444 -7.83 -10.58 1.73
C ALA A 444 -8.38 -11.94 1.28
N PHE A 445 -9.38 -11.91 0.41
CA PHE A 445 -10.11 -13.10 -0.07
C PHE A 445 -9.82 -13.35 -1.55
N ARG A 446 -9.94 -14.60 -1.99
CA ARG A 446 -9.74 -14.97 -3.40
C ARG A 446 -10.81 -14.44 -4.34
N ASP A 447 -11.96 -14.05 -3.80
CA ASP A 447 -13.00 -13.34 -4.55
C ASP A 447 -12.62 -11.88 -4.84
N GLY A 448 -11.50 -11.38 -4.31
CA GLY A 448 -11.03 -10.00 -4.46
C GLY A 448 -11.50 -9.06 -3.34
N SER A 449 -12.29 -9.55 -2.38
CA SER A 449 -12.67 -8.78 -1.20
C SER A 449 -11.45 -8.49 -0.32
N ARG A 450 -11.43 -7.31 0.31
CA ARG A 450 -10.44 -6.88 1.31
C ARG A 450 -11.20 -6.23 2.45
N LEU A 451 -11.30 -6.89 3.60
CA LEU A 451 -12.18 -6.45 4.67
C LEU A 451 -11.39 -6.34 5.98
N ARG A 452 -11.69 -5.32 6.77
CA ARG A 452 -11.25 -5.27 8.16
C ARG A 452 -12.10 -6.24 8.95
N VAL A 453 -11.43 -7.14 9.67
CA VAL A 453 -12.09 -8.24 10.37
C VAL A 453 -11.63 -8.33 11.81
N TRP A 454 -12.57 -8.72 12.67
CA TRP A 454 -12.32 -9.12 14.05
C TRP A 454 -12.38 -10.63 14.14
N MET A 455 -11.31 -11.21 14.69
CA MET A 455 -11.21 -12.65 14.98
C MET A 455 -11.81 -13.03 16.35
N GLY A 456 -12.26 -12.05 17.14
CA GLY A 456 -12.74 -12.27 18.51
C GLY A 456 -14.08 -12.99 18.61
N SER A 457 -14.83 -13.14 17.51
CA SER A 457 -16.06 -13.92 17.47
C SER A 457 -15.82 -15.43 17.41
N GLN A 458 -14.58 -15.85 17.16
CA GLN A 458 -14.16 -17.24 17.15
C GLN A 458 -13.29 -17.52 18.39
N ASP A 459 -13.82 -18.32 19.32
CA ASP A 459 -13.10 -18.71 20.53
C ASP A 459 -11.77 -19.38 20.19
N SER A 460 -11.79 -20.26 19.17
CA SER A 460 -10.61 -20.95 18.70
C SER A 460 -10.66 -21.38 17.24
N VAL A 461 -9.49 -21.37 16.59
CA VAL A 461 -9.26 -21.94 15.27
C VAL A 461 -8.53 -23.27 15.44
N GLU A 462 -9.12 -24.35 14.90
CA GLU A 462 -8.50 -25.67 14.83
C GLU A 462 -7.78 -25.83 13.49
N PHE A 463 -6.58 -26.40 13.52
CA PHE A 463 -5.78 -26.67 12.32
C PHE A 463 -4.82 -27.84 12.53
N SER A 464 -4.30 -28.40 11.43
CA SER A 464 -3.23 -29.40 11.48
C SER A 464 -1.88 -28.76 11.19
N SER A 465 -1.05 -28.63 12.22
CA SER A 465 0.32 -28.15 12.12
C SER A 465 1.26 -29.21 11.55
N ALA A 466 2.32 -28.78 10.87
CA ALA A 466 3.30 -29.68 10.27
C ALA A 466 4.11 -30.48 11.29
N LEU A 467 4.40 -29.89 12.47
CA LEU A 467 5.28 -30.49 13.47
C LEU A 467 4.52 -31.11 14.67
N LEU A 468 3.47 -30.46 15.15
CA LEU A 468 2.76 -30.83 16.39
C LEU A 468 1.38 -31.47 16.12
N GLY A 469 1.06 -31.80 14.87
CA GLY A 469 -0.22 -32.41 14.50
C GLY A 469 -1.40 -31.45 14.71
N LYS A 470 -2.55 -31.96 15.19
CA LYS A 470 -3.76 -31.16 15.41
C LYS A 470 -3.57 -30.16 16.55
N GLN A 471 -3.90 -28.91 16.30
CA GLN A 471 -3.66 -27.77 17.18
C GLN A 471 -4.86 -26.84 17.20
N THR A 472 -4.94 -26.06 18.28
CA THR A 472 -6.02 -25.11 18.51
C THR A 472 -5.43 -23.82 19.06
N VAL A 473 -5.73 -22.69 18.42
CA VAL A 473 -5.25 -21.36 18.84
C VAL A 473 -6.44 -20.41 18.96
N PRO A 474 -6.52 -19.56 20.00
CA PRO A 474 -7.59 -18.57 20.09
C PRO A 474 -7.57 -17.61 18.90
N GLY A 475 -8.74 -17.30 18.32
CA GLY A 475 -8.83 -16.42 17.14
C GLY A 475 -8.16 -15.06 17.38
N VAL A 476 -8.33 -14.50 18.58
CA VAL A 476 -7.71 -13.24 19.03
C VAL A 476 -6.19 -13.27 19.09
N GLN A 477 -5.56 -14.45 19.13
CA GLN A 477 -4.10 -14.57 19.11
C GLN A 477 -3.55 -14.55 17.69
N ILE A 478 -4.37 -14.68 16.65
CA ILE A 478 -3.92 -14.70 15.26
C ILE A 478 -3.60 -13.26 14.84
N ARG A 479 -2.35 -13.04 14.46
CA ARG A 479 -1.83 -11.74 14.03
C ARG A 479 -1.73 -11.63 12.52
N ALA A 480 -1.22 -12.68 11.88
CA ALA A 480 -1.08 -12.73 10.44
C ALA A 480 -1.28 -14.16 9.93
N LEU A 481 -1.66 -14.27 8.67
CA LEU A 481 -1.84 -15.51 7.94
C LEU A 481 -1.47 -15.25 6.49
N VAL A 482 -0.69 -16.12 5.89
CA VAL A 482 -0.48 -16.14 4.45
C VAL A 482 -0.84 -17.53 3.94
N VAL A 483 -1.62 -17.59 2.86
CA VAL A 483 -2.10 -18.85 2.27
C VAL A 483 -1.30 -19.13 1.01
N ALA A 484 -0.87 -20.38 0.83
CA ALA A 484 -0.25 -20.82 -0.41
C ALA A 484 -1.25 -20.64 -1.55
N SER A 485 -0.86 -19.88 -2.57
CA SER A 485 -1.62 -19.80 -3.81
C SER A 485 -1.68 -21.22 -4.40
N THR A 486 -2.88 -21.75 -4.60
CA THR A 486 -3.06 -23.10 -5.15
C THR A 486 -2.85 -23.16 -6.67
N GLY A 487 -2.35 -22.07 -7.28
CA GLY A 487 -1.97 -22.01 -8.68
C GLY A 487 -0.46 -21.81 -8.77
N ALA A 488 0.18 -22.50 -9.72
CA ALA A 488 1.59 -22.31 -10.05
C ALA A 488 1.88 -20.81 -10.11
N SER A 489 2.81 -20.36 -9.28
CA SER A 489 3.20 -18.98 -9.04
C SER A 489 2.93 -18.07 -10.22
N ALA A 490 1.79 -17.37 -10.21
CA ALA A 490 1.66 -16.13 -10.95
C ALA A 490 2.83 -15.28 -10.43
N SER A 491 3.82 -15.03 -11.30
CA SER A 491 4.87 -14.08 -10.98
C SER A 491 4.20 -12.78 -10.53
N GLY A 492 4.82 -11.99 -9.66
CA GLY A 492 4.22 -10.73 -9.19
C GLY A 492 3.74 -9.81 -10.32
N GLU A 493 4.25 -9.99 -11.54
CA GLU A 493 3.77 -9.31 -12.76
C GLU A 493 2.33 -9.67 -13.17
N GLU A 494 1.92 -10.94 -13.08
CA GLU A 494 0.53 -11.35 -13.38
C GLU A 494 -0.45 -10.86 -12.31
N GLU A 495 -0.04 -10.84 -11.04
CA GLU A 495 -0.85 -10.33 -9.95
C GLU A 495 -1.03 -8.81 -10.07
N LEU A 496 0.02 -8.08 -10.47
CA LEU A 496 -0.06 -6.65 -10.80
C LEU A 496 -0.96 -6.39 -12.01
N ALA A 497 -0.88 -7.20 -13.07
CA ALA A 497 -1.77 -7.08 -14.23
C ALA A 497 -3.24 -7.38 -13.87
N ALA A 498 -3.49 -8.35 -13.00
CA ALA A 498 -4.83 -8.65 -12.48
C ALA A 498 -5.36 -7.53 -11.57
N GLU A 499 -4.51 -6.89 -10.76
CA GLU A 499 -4.89 -5.70 -10.01
C GLU A 499 -5.25 -4.53 -10.94
N GLU A 500 -4.55 -4.37 -12.08
CA GLU A 500 -4.87 -3.32 -13.06
C GLU A 500 -6.17 -3.57 -13.84
N ALA A 501 -6.50 -4.82 -14.16
CA ALA A 501 -7.74 -5.16 -14.86
C ALA A 501 -9.00 -4.89 -14.02
N GLY A 502 -8.84 -4.79 -12.70
CA GLY A 502 -9.95 -4.69 -11.76
C GLY A 502 -10.77 -5.98 -11.65
N PRO A 503 -11.62 -6.10 -10.62
CA PRO A 503 -12.52 -7.24 -10.51
C PRO A 503 -13.50 -7.26 -11.70
N THR A 504 -13.82 -8.45 -12.20
CA THR A 504 -14.82 -8.68 -13.27
C THR A 504 -16.23 -8.91 -12.71
N VAL A 505 -16.36 -8.87 -11.39
CA VAL A 505 -17.59 -9.11 -10.63
C VAL A 505 -18.00 -7.84 -9.87
N PRO A 506 -19.30 -7.67 -9.58
CA PRO A 506 -19.80 -6.56 -8.77
C PRO A 506 -19.05 -6.37 -7.46
N PHE A 507 -18.73 -5.12 -7.13
CA PHE A 507 -18.06 -4.80 -5.87
C PHE A 507 -18.50 -3.44 -5.31
N ALA A 508 -18.26 -3.27 -4.02
CA ALA A 508 -18.35 -1.99 -3.33
C ALA A 508 -17.01 -1.63 -2.69
N ASP A 509 -16.56 -0.39 -2.91
CA ASP A 509 -15.45 0.19 -2.14
C ASP A 509 -16.02 0.91 -0.92
N LEU A 510 -15.39 0.66 0.22
CA LEU A 510 -15.80 1.06 1.56
C LEU A 510 -14.65 1.80 2.27
N PRO A 511 -14.91 2.57 3.34
CA PRO A 511 -13.91 3.31 4.07
C PRO A 511 -12.73 2.45 4.53
N ALA A 512 -11.59 3.13 4.71
CA ALA A 512 -10.34 2.55 5.19
C ALA A 512 -9.80 1.41 4.31
N GLU A 513 -9.91 1.62 2.98
CA GLU A 513 -9.38 0.76 1.91
C GLU A 513 -10.01 -0.64 1.88
N GLN A 514 -11.28 -0.72 2.28
CA GLN A 514 -12.02 -1.96 2.26
C GLN A 514 -12.75 -2.13 0.91
N ARG A 515 -12.83 -3.37 0.44
CA ARG A 515 -13.59 -3.75 -0.75
C ARG A 515 -14.42 -4.98 -0.44
N LEU A 516 -15.70 -4.92 -0.75
CA LEU A 516 -16.61 -6.05 -0.69
C LEU A 516 -16.96 -6.49 -2.11
N VAL A 517 -16.51 -7.68 -2.52
CA VAL A 517 -16.88 -8.26 -3.81
C VAL A 517 -18.16 -9.06 -3.62
N ALA A 518 -19.28 -8.40 -3.88
CA ALA A 518 -20.61 -8.96 -3.76
C ALA A 518 -21.60 -8.15 -4.62
N PRO A 519 -22.58 -8.79 -5.27
CA PRO A 519 -23.67 -8.07 -5.90
C PRO A 519 -24.60 -7.46 -4.86
N VAL A 520 -25.20 -6.32 -5.20
CA VAL A 520 -26.30 -5.74 -4.43
C VAL A 520 -27.47 -6.73 -4.43
N ALA A 521 -28.03 -6.98 -3.24
CA ALA A 521 -29.13 -7.90 -3.01
C ALA A 521 -30.51 -7.23 -3.14
N ASP A 522 -30.58 -5.90 -2.96
CA ASP A 522 -31.81 -5.15 -3.15
C ASP A 522 -32.30 -5.23 -4.61
N ALA A 523 -33.61 -5.33 -4.78
CA ALA A 523 -34.21 -5.40 -6.11
C ALA A 523 -34.24 -4.03 -6.81
N VAL A 524 -34.39 -2.96 -6.03
CA VAL A 524 -34.49 -1.58 -6.49
C VAL A 524 -33.84 -0.68 -5.44
N LEU A 525 -33.03 0.28 -5.90
CA LEU A 525 -32.56 1.43 -5.12
C LEU A 525 -33.32 2.69 -5.53
N HIS A 526 -33.55 3.62 -4.61
CA HIS A 526 -34.34 4.82 -4.88
C HIS A 526 -33.47 6.08 -4.76
N ALA A 527 -33.05 6.65 -5.89
CA ALA A 527 -32.34 7.92 -5.90
C ALA A 527 -33.32 9.09 -5.80
N VAL A 528 -33.23 9.86 -4.72
CA VAL A 528 -33.94 11.11 -4.51
C VAL A 528 -33.18 12.23 -5.21
N THR A 529 -33.76 12.74 -6.29
CA THR A 529 -33.22 13.84 -7.11
C THR A 529 -34.08 15.10 -6.95
N ALA A 530 -33.64 16.23 -7.50
CA ALA A 530 -34.46 17.44 -7.55
C ALA A 530 -35.80 17.26 -8.30
N GLY A 531 -35.86 16.30 -9.24
CA GLY A 531 -37.06 15.99 -10.02
C GLY A 531 -37.99 14.95 -9.39
N GLY A 532 -37.62 14.38 -8.24
CA GLY A 532 -38.36 13.31 -7.58
C GLY A 532 -37.53 12.05 -7.37
N VAL A 533 -38.21 10.95 -7.03
CA VAL A 533 -37.58 9.67 -6.73
C VAL A 533 -37.46 8.83 -8.00
N VAL A 534 -36.23 8.44 -8.34
CA VAL A 534 -35.91 7.60 -9.49
C VAL A 534 -35.61 6.17 -9.00
N PRO A 535 -36.41 5.16 -9.37
CA PRO A 535 -36.09 3.76 -9.09
C PRO A 535 -34.96 3.29 -10.01
N ILE A 536 -33.96 2.63 -9.44
CA ILE A 536 -32.75 2.16 -10.12
C ILE A 536 -32.60 0.66 -9.85
N ASP A 537 -32.52 -0.13 -10.92
CA ASP A 537 -32.14 -1.53 -10.84
C ASP A 537 -30.63 -1.62 -10.56
N PRO A 538 -30.18 -2.23 -9.44
CA PRO A 538 -28.77 -2.31 -9.11
C PRO A 538 -27.92 -3.04 -10.15
N THR A 539 -28.50 -3.92 -10.95
CA THR A 539 -27.78 -4.61 -12.04
C THR A 539 -27.53 -3.71 -13.25
N GLY A 540 -28.32 -2.64 -13.39
CA GLY A 540 -28.16 -1.62 -14.42
C GLY A 540 -27.12 -0.55 -14.08
N ILE A 541 -26.65 -0.50 -12.83
CA ILE A 541 -25.58 0.41 -12.40
C ILE A 541 -24.28 -0.02 -13.06
N LYS A 542 -23.62 0.90 -13.78
CA LYS A 542 -22.24 0.74 -14.24
C LYS A 542 -21.28 1.16 -13.13
N ASP A 543 -21.50 2.36 -12.61
CA ASP A 543 -20.67 2.96 -11.57
C ASP A 543 -21.54 3.90 -10.72
N MET A 544 -21.45 3.77 -9.40
CA MET A 544 -22.10 4.66 -8.45
C MET A 544 -21.03 5.18 -7.51
N ARG A 545 -20.77 6.48 -7.50
CA ARG A 545 -19.73 7.12 -6.67
C ARG A 545 -20.34 8.09 -5.68
N ASN A 546 -19.84 8.07 -4.46
CA ASN A 546 -20.15 9.07 -3.46
C ASN A 546 -19.46 10.40 -3.83
N VAL A 547 -20.25 11.43 -4.11
CA VAL A 547 -19.82 12.78 -4.53
C VAL A 547 -20.23 13.83 -3.50
N THR A 548 -20.47 13.42 -2.25
CA THR A 548 -20.91 14.30 -1.17
C THR A 548 -19.92 15.46 -0.97
N GLU A 549 -18.61 15.19 -1.03
CA GLU A 549 -17.57 16.21 -0.88
C GLU A 549 -17.57 17.23 -2.02
N ASP A 550 -18.02 16.84 -3.22
CA ASP A 550 -18.09 17.73 -4.39
C ASP A 550 -19.35 18.63 -4.33
N ILE A 551 -20.46 18.12 -3.79
CA ILE A 551 -21.74 18.83 -3.72
C ILE A 551 -21.86 19.71 -2.48
N ALA A 552 -21.40 19.25 -1.31
CA ALA A 552 -21.51 19.98 -0.04
C ALA A 552 -20.83 21.37 -0.10
N GLN A 553 -19.95 21.59 -1.08
CA GLN A 553 -19.30 22.88 -1.33
C GLN A 553 -20.27 23.96 -1.84
N THR A 554 -21.42 23.56 -2.39
CA THR A 554 -22.32 24.47 -3.12
C THR A 554 -23.64 24.76 -2.41
N GLN A 555 -24.03 23.95 -1.42
CA GLN A 555 -25.33 24.07 -0.75
C GLN A 555 -25.19 24.10 0.78
N VAL A 556 -25.41 25.28 1.37
CA VAL A 556 -25.47 25.46 2.83
C VAL A 556 -26.83 24.96 3.33
N GLY A 557 -26.83 23.92 4.19
CA GLY A 557 -28.03 23.41 4.86
C GLY A 557 -28.62 22.10 4.30
N ALA A 558 -27.86 21.35 3.49
CA ALA A 558 -28.25 20.00 3.08
C ALA A 558 -28.23 19.02 4.26
N ASP A 559 -29.13 18.03 4.22
CA ASP A 559 -29.12 16.87 5.13
C ASP A 559 -27.78 16.13 5.05
N ASP A 560 -27.34 15.51 6.15
CA ASP A 560 -26.06 14.79 6.30
C ASP A 560 -26.00 13.48 5.46
N SER A 561 -27.03 13.24 4.64
CA SER A 561 -27.17 12.10 3.76
C SER A 561 -26.22 12.19 2.56
N PRO A 562 -25.48 11.11 2.25
CA PRO A 562 -24.51 11.11 1.16
C PRO A 562 -25.17 11.26 -0.22
N TRP A 563 -24.52 12.02 -1.09
CA TRP A 563 -24.91 12.17 -2.49
C TRP A 563 -24.12 11.22 -3.38
N PHE A 564 -24.80 10.68 -4.39
CA PHE A 564 -24.22 9.77 -5.36
C PHE A 564 -24.43 10.26 -6.79
N GLN A 565 -23.39 10.08 -7.60
CA GLN A 565 -23.47 10.08 -9.05
C GLN A 565 -23.54 8.63 -9.51
N ILE A 566 -24.64 8.27 -10.19
CA ILE A 566 -24.96 6.91 -10.63
C ILE A 566 -24.99 6.87 -12.15
N GLU A 567 -23.96 6.28 -12.74
CA GLU A 567 -23.88 5.98 -14.16
C GLU A 567 -24.52 4.61 -14.43
N LEU A 568 -25.41 4.57 -15.42
CA LEU A 568 -26.08 3.35 -15.84
C LEU A 568 -25.47 2.80 -17.12
N TRP A 569 -25.49 1.48 -17.30
CA TRP A 569 -25.03 0.85 -18.54
C TRP A 569 -25.80 1.29 -19.79
N GLY A 570 -27.04 1.76 -19.63
CA GLY A 570 -27.84 2.36 -20.70
C GLY A 570 -27.47 3.81 -21.06
N GLY A 571 -26.37 4.36 -20.52
CA GLY A 571 -25.86 5.70 -20.84
C GLY A 571 -26.45 6.86 -20.02
N GLY A 572 -27.47 6.61 -19.21
CA GLY A 572 -28.03 7.61 -18.30
C GLY A 572 -27.14 7.86 -17.07
N SER A 573 -27.21 9.07 -16.52
CA SER A 573 -26.60 9.42 -15.23
C SER A 573 -27.65 10.02 -14.29
N VAL A 574 -27.62 9.62 -13.03
CA VAL A 574 -28.52 10.12 -11.97
C VAL A 574 -27.67 10.73 -10.86
N LEU A 575 -27.97 11.97 -10.50
CA LEU A 575 -27.36 12.66 -9.36
C LEU A 575 -28.40 12.84 -8.26
N GLY A 576 -28.18 12.24 -7.09
CA GLY A 576 -29.14 12.30 -5.99
C GLY A 576 -28.66 11.58 -4.72
N GLN A 577 -29.48 11.64 -3.67
CA GLN A 577 -29.26 10.88 -2.44
C GLN A 577 -29.99 9.54 -2.54
N LEU A 578 -29.46 8.46 -1.97
CA LEU A 578 -30.24 7.23 -1.85
C LEU A 578 -31.26 7.39 -0.72
N ARG A 579 -32.51 6.98 -0.98
CA ARG A 579 -33.57 6.95 0.05
C ARG A 579 -33.29 5.88 1.10
N GLU A 580 -32.61 4.81 0.70
CA GLU A 580 -32.18 3.74 1.57
C GLU A 580 -31.10 4.24 2.54
N SER A 581 -31.28 3.99 3.84
CA SER A 581 -30.25 4.23 4.85
C SER A 581 -29.13 3.19 4.82
N SER A 582 -29.36 2.07 4.15
CA SER A 582 -28.39 0.98 3.99
C SER A 582 -28.68 0.18 2.72
N VAL A 583 -27.63 -0.34 2.08
CA VAL A 583 -27.71 -1.23 0.93
C VAL A 583 -27.34 -2.65 1.34
N ARG A 584 -28.11 -3.65 0.89
CA ARG A 584 -27.84 -5.06 1.14
C ARG A 584 -26.97 -5.66 0.05
N PHE A 585 -26.02 -6.49 0.44
CA PHE A 585 -25.10 -7.21 -0.45
C PHE A 585 -25.22 -8.70 -0.24
N ARG A 586 -25.26 -9.48 -1.32
CA ARG A 586 -25.32 -10.95 -1.24
C ARG A 586 -23.91 -11.50 -1.12
N VAL A 587 -23.56 -11.95 0.08
CA VAL A 587 -22.25 -12.53 0.39
C VAL A 587 -22.36 -14.05 0.53
N PRO A 588 -21.24 -14.80 0.44
CA PRO A 588 -21.27 -16.22 0.77
C PRO A 588 -21.78 -16.44 2.19
N GLY A 589 -22.87 -17.22 2.32
CA GLY A 589 -23.50 -17.54 3.61
C GLY A 589 -24.61 -16.58 4.07
N GLY A 590 -24.93 -15.51 3.33
CA GLY A 590 -26.07 -14.65 3.70
C GLY A 590 -26.13 -13.31 2.98
N GLU A 591 -26.77 -12.33 3.62
CA GLU A 591 -26.82 -10.94 3.18
C GLU A 591 -26.15 -10.07 4.23
N TRP A 592 -25.36 -9.10 3.79
CA TRP A 592 -24.77 -8.07 4.63
C TRP A 592 -25.43 -6.74 4.36
N THR A 593 -25.60 -5.93 5.39
CA THR A 593 -26.22 -4.60 5.30
C THR A 593 -25.16 -3.55 5.56
N VAL A 594 -24.86 -2.75 4.54
CA VAL A 594 -23.84 -1.68 4.61
C VAL A 594 -24.56 -0.33 4.68
N PRO A 595 -24.33 0.49 5.72
CA PRO A 595 -24.86 1.85 5.79
C PRO A 595 -24.47 2.67 4.56
N THR A 596 -25.42 3.44 4.02
CA THR A 596 -25.20 4.20 2.78
C THR A 596 -24.05 5.21 2.92
N ASN A 597 -23.85 5.79 4.10
CA ASN A 597 -22.73 6.70 4.39
C ASN A 597 -21.35 6.03 4.41
N GLU A 598 -21.29 4.70 4.44
CA GLU A 598 -20.05 3.91 4.32
C GLU A 598 -19.84 3.39 2.90
N ILE A 599 -20.70 3.72 1.95
CA ILE A 599 -20.51 3.35 0.55
C ILE A 599 -19.76 4.48 -0.14
N LEU A 600 -18.53 4.21 -0.58
CA LEU A 600 -17.74 5.14 -1.39
C LEU A 600 -18.03 4.93 -2.87
N ARG A 601 -18.14 3.66 -3.28
CA ARG A 601 -18.38 3.27 -4.66
C ARG A 601 -19.12 1.94 -4.74
N ILE A 602 -20.03 1.80 -5.69
CA ILE A 602 -20.51 0.49 -6.19
C ILE A 602 -20.22 0.45 -7.68
N ALA A 603 -19.64 -0.64 -8.17
CA ALA A 603 -19.41 -0.82 -9.60
C ALA A 603 -19.81 -2.22 -10.04
N ASN A 604 -20.50 -2.30 -11.18
CA ASN A 604 -20.68 -3.55 -11.90
C ASN A 604 -19.84 -3.49 -13.17
N PRO A 605 -18.64 -4.11 -13.17
CA PRO A 605 -17.69 -4.01 -14.28
C PRO A 605 -18.19 -4.67 -15.56
N VAL A 606 -19.10 -5.63 -15.45
CA VAL A 606 -19.74 -6.33 -16.56
C VAL A 606 -21.24 -6.13 -16.46
N PRO A 607 -21.92 -5.65 -17.53
CA PRO A 607 -23.37 -5.50 -17.51
C PRO A 607 -24.04 -6.86 -17.37
N LYS A 608 -24.98 -7.00 -16.43
CA LYS A 608 -25.93 -8.11 -16.45
C LYS A 608 -27.06 -7.74 -17.38
N ILE A 609 -26.96 -8.20 -18.62
CA ILE A 609 -27.98 -7.96 -19.64
C ILE A 609 -29.13 -8.92 -19.37
N ALA A 610 -30.34 -8.39 -19.14
CA ALA A 610 -31.54 -9.21 -19.00
C ALA A 610 -31.74 -10.10 -20.23
N GLU A 611 -32.23 -11.33 -20.05
CA GLU A 611 -32.40 -12.31 -21.14
C GLU A 611 -33.27 -11.76 -22.28
N ALA A 612 -34.33 -11.00 -21.95
CA ALA A 612 -35.16 -10.33 -22.95
C ALA A 612 -34.37 -9.29 -23.77
N THR A 613 -33.44 -8.56 -23.13
CA THR A 613 -32.57 -7.61 -23.82
C THR A 613 -31.54 -8.33 -24.68
N LEU A 614 -30.95 -9.44 -24.23
CA LEU A 614 -30.09 -10.29 -25.06
C LEU A 614 -30.85 -10.84 -26.28
N ALA A 615 -32.07 -11.34 -26.07
CA ALA A 615 -32.92 -11.83 -27.15
C ALA A 615 -33.25 -10.71 -28.15
N ARG A 616 -33.53 -9.49 -27.66
CA ARG A 616 -33.73 -8.31 -28.49
C ARG A 616 -32.47 -7.94 -29.26
N VAL A 617 -31.30 -7.89 -28.62
CA VAL A 617 -30.01 -7.62 -29.28
C VAL A 617 -29.75 -8.66 -30.38
N GLY A 618 -29.96 -9.94 -30.08
CA GLY A 618 -29.83 -11.01 -31.07
C GLY A 618 -30.79 -10.86 -32.26
N GLN A 619 -32.03 -10.42 -32.02
CA GLN A 619 -32.96 -10.10 -33.09
C GLN A 619 -32.50 -8.91 -33.93
N LEU A 620 -32.07 -7.82 -33.28
CA LEU A 620 -31.57 -6.64 -33.96
C LEU A 620 -30.33 -6.95 -34.81
N ILE A 621 -29.43 -7.80 -34.32
CA ILE A 621 -28.27 -8.28 -35.07
C ILE A 621 -28.69 -9.06 -36.32
N ARG A 622 -29.71 -9.93 -36.23
CA ARG A 622 -30.28 -10.60 -37.42
C ARG A 622 -30.89 -9.60 -38.41
N ASP A 623 -31.61 -8.61 -37.88
CA ASP A 623 -32.27 -7.58 -38.68
C ASP A 623 -31.27 -6.65 -39.41
N LEU A 624 -29.99 -6.63 -39.01
CA LEU A 624 -28.92 -5.95 -39.76
C LEU A 624 -28.69 -6.56 -41.16
N GLY A 625 -29.01 -7.84 -41.36
CA GLY A 625 -28.90 -8.54 -42.65
C GLY A 625 -30.22 -8.63 -43.41
N HIS A 626 -31.27 -7.95 -42.95
CA HIS A 626 -32.60 -8.04 -43.55
C HIS A 626 -32.64 -7.41 -44.94
N ASP A 627 -33.39 -7.95 -45.91
CA ASP A 627 -33.45 -7.44 -47.31
C ASP A 627 -33.94 -5.99 -47.42
N ASP A 628 -34.93 -5.62 -46.60
CA ASP A 628 -35.45 -4.25 -46.52
C ASP A 628 -34.47 -3.31 -45.79
N TRP A 629 -34.00 -2.28 -46.51
CA TRP A 629 -33.14 -1.21 -46.01
C TRP A 629 -33.68 -0.53 -44.74
N LYS A 630 -34.99 -0.30 -44.65
CA LYS A 630 -35.59 0.40 -43.50
C LYS A 630 -35.47 -0.41 -42.21
N VAL A 631 -35.54 -1.73 -42.31
CA VAL A 631 -35.37 -2.64 -41.18
C VAL A 631 -33.93 -2.58 -40.68
N ARG A 632 -32.95 -2.61 -41.60
CA ARG A 632 -31.52 -2.50 -41.27
C ARG A 632 -31.19 -1.18 -40.57
N GLU A 633 -31.69 -0.06 -41.10
CA GLU A 633 -31.46 1.27 -40.51
C GLU A 633 -32.08 1.38 -39.11
N LYS A 634 -33.31 0.88 -38.94
CA LYS A 634 -33.95 0.85 -37.64
C LYS A 634 -33.17 -0.01 -36.65
N ALA A 635 -32.74 -1.21 -37.06
CA ALA A 635 -31.95 -2.09 -36.20
C ALA A 635 -30.60 -1.48 -35.82
N THR A 636 -29.94 -0.82 -36.75
CA THR A 636 -28.69 -0.08 -36.52
C THR A 636 -28.92 1.04 -35.49
N GLY A 637 -29.98 1.83 -35.65
CA GLY A 637 -30.36 2.89 -34.70
C GLY A 637 -30.67 2.35 -33.30
N GLU A 638 -31.40 1.23 -33.20
CA GLU A 638 -31.70 0.62 -31.90
C GLU A 638 -30.45 0.02 -31.21
N LEU A 639 -29.53 -0.58 -31.96
CA LEU A 639 -28.26 -1.07 -31.42
C LEU A 639 -27.37 0.07 -30.92
N ARG A 640 -27.35 1.21 -31.63
CA ARG A 640 -26.69 2.44 -31.15
C ARG A 640 -27.28 2.94 -29.84
N LEU A 641 -28.61 2.95 -29.73
CA LEU A 641 -29.29 3.37 -28.50
C LEU A 641 -29.01 2.44 -27.31
N LEU A 642 -28.75 1.15 -27.56
CA LEU A 642 -28.33 0.21 -26.52
C LEU A 642 -26.89 0.44 -26.06
N GLY A 643 -26.05 1.06 -26.89
CA GLY A 643 -24.69 1.45 -26.52
C GLY A 643 -23.83 0.28 -26.06
N GLU A 644 -23.08 0.48 -24.98
CA GLU A 644 -22.19 -0.50 -24.37
C GLU A 644 -22.87 -1.83 -23.99
N LEU A 645 -24.19 -1.85 -23.77
CA LEU A 645 -24.92 -3.09 -23.49
C LEU A 645 -24.90 -4.06 -24.67
N ALA A 646 -24.88 -3.57 -25.91
CA ALA A 646 -24.86 -4.42 -27.09
C ALA A 646 -23.45 -4.90 -27.47
N LYS A 647 -22.41 -4.22 -26.96
CA LYS A 647 -21.01 -4.39 -27.38
C LYS A 647 -20.50 -5.84 -27.31
N PRO A 648 -20.70 -6.62 -26.22
CA PRO A 648 -20.21 -8.00 -26.18
C PRO A 648 -20.88 -8.89 -27.25
N SER A 649 -22.19 -8.72 -27.46
CA SER A 649 -22.93 -9.49 -28.48
C SER A 649 -22.55 -9.08 -29.90
N LEU A 650 -22.30 -7.78 -30.12
CA LEU A 650 -21.81 -7.26 -31.39
C LEU A 650 -20.39 -7.76 -31.71
N GLN A 651 -19.48 -7.75 -30.74
CA GLN A 651 -18.12 -8.27 -30.90
C GLN A 651 -18.11 -9.76 -31.25
N GLU A 652 -18.97 -10.55 -30.60
CA GLU A 652 -19.09 -11.98 -30.92
C GLU A 652 -19.72 -12.20 -32.29
N ALA A 653 -20.82 -11.49 -32.60
CA ALA A 653 -21.47 -11.57 -33.91
C ALA A 653 -20.57 -11.10 -35.06
N PHE A 654 -19.73 -10.08 -34.84
CA PHE A 654 -18.74 -9.61 -35.82
C PHE A 654 -17.75 -10.71 -36.19
N LYS A 655 -17.29 -11.49 -35.20
CA LYS A 655 -16.38 -12.61 -35.41
C LYS A 655 -17.05 -13.77 -36.15
N GLN A 656 -18.29 -14.09 -35.78
CA GLN A 656 -19.00 -15.28 -36.26
C GLN A 656 -19.76 -15.08 -37.59
N SER A 657 -20.19 -13.85 -37.91
CA SER A 657 -21.05 -13.61 -39.09
C SER A 657 -20.30 -13.80 -40.41
N GLU A 658 -20.90 -14.51 -41.36
CA GLU A 658 -20.40 -14.61 -42.75
C GLU A 658 -20.98 -13.53 -43.66
N ASP A 659 -22.06 -12.87 -43.25
CA ASP A 659 -22.69 -11.79 -44.01
C ASP A 659 -21.85 -10.51 -43.92
N ALA A 660 -21.38 -10.04 -45.08
CA ALA A 660 -20.56 -8.85 -45.23
C ALA A 660 -21.30 -7.55 -44.86
N GLU A 661 -22.61 -7.46 -45.11
CA GLU A 661 -23.40 -6.27 -44.75
C GLU A 661 -23.57 -6.19 -43.23
N VAL A 662 -23.85 -7.32 -42.58
CA VAL A 662 -23.93 -7.41 -41.11
C VAL A 662 -22.59 -7.00 -40.49
N LYS A 663 -21.47 -7.56 -40.95
CA LYS A 663 -20.12 -7.20 -40.46
C LYS A 663 -19.83 -5.71 -40.58
N ARG A 664 -20.07 -5.11 -41.74
CA ARG A 664 -19.83 -3.68 -41.99
C ARG A 664 -20.65 -2.80 -41.04
N ARG A 665 -21.92 -3.15 -40.79
CA ARG A 665 -22.79 -2.39 -39.88
C ARG A 665 -22.39 -2.56 -38.43
N ILE A 666 -22.03 -3.77 -38.01
CA ILE A 666 -21.52 -4.00 -36.66
C ILE A 666 -20.22 -3.21 -36.43
N GLU A 667 -19.29 -3.22 -37.39
CA GLU A 667 -18.05 -2.45 -37.32
C GLU A 667 -18.33 -0.95 -37.19
N THR A 668 -19.31 -0.43 -37.96
CA THR A 668 -19.73 0.98 -37.86
C THR A 668 -20.28 1.29 -36.47
N VAL A 669 -21.15 0.43 -35.93
CA VAL A 669 -21.74 0.62 -34.60
C VAL A 669 -20.68 0.52 -33.51
N LEU A 670 -19.74 -0.43 -33.60
CA LEU A 670 -18.64 -0.59 -32.64
C LEU A 670 -17.68 0.60 -32.68
N GLY A 671 -17.34 1.10 -33.87
CA GLY A 671 -16.45 2.26 -34.03
C GLY A 671 -17.05 3.58 -33.55
N GLU A 672 -18.38 3.66 -33.38
CA GLU A 672 -19.05 4.81 -32.75
C GLU A 672 -19.14 4.67 -31.22
N MET A 673 -18.88 3.49 -30.67
CA MET A 673 -18.84 3.24 -29.21
C MET A 673 -17.43 3.43 -28.63
N GLU A 674 -16.40 3.48 -29.46
CA GLU A 674 -15.01 3.82 -29.11
C GLU A 674 -14.80 5.34 -29.11
#